data_AF-A0A369HMK3-F1
#
_entry.id   AF-A0A369HMK3-F1
#
_cell.length_a   1.000
_cell.length_b   1.000
_cell.length_c   1.000
_cell.angle_alpha   90.00
_cell.angle_beta   90.00
_cell.angle_gamma   90.00
#
_symmetry.space_group_name_H-M   'P 1'
#
loop_
_entity.id
_entity.type
_entity.pdbx_description
1 polymer ?
#
loop_
_entity_poly.entity_id
_entity_poly.type
_entity_poly.pdbx_seq_one_letter_code
_entity_poly.pdbx_strand_id
1 'polypeptide(L)'
;MWRLTGVHLFVLLLLNWAVTIVCDEVKEKLPNIVFFPSREKPRDVELNDGFFARGLHSSNGKCYSVYDHIMKPEETESCTVYLSLTPDIKKAASWLTGSGGYVYKVHALPNMFPVLSTLGLNTDFLHEDTILAMGRIRFEQIMAWTEITQDKDNEISPENADAPWNHPRTNWEPNYSYKPLYYEDAEMSPGQPQLAGYPADHPSYAESETVARESKPDNLEAAGEEFMDECVQEHSKMTTDLEIDKKKSKLRPFAEMRKNLKDFMHRKGTITGLDRVPLGRRLKGTIFKSRGRISMPRGRFKKAMMPGFFEFVGAAYEVYRAFSQDSSVLTRVAAVTSCIPVVQCGTEYLADEEEGEGSVVDFAACLVGDILLFTRWAPMGMVINLGRLIGGKMSSGIKEDVELRVKLIDVEEMKQAAKEDWNDMCNNMTAYLESSNFTDIHHDQFLSEIFALEMLATEGLSVLETGYTLLLADSSSDEERERIQRSYAHGATRLHVRMCDEIDVKKQSLTEETQATMKEWMRAKALDFEQTFFQEWNATALRSIAKIDGRFGLHEVTVTKKIYEWTLQQNLARAFSKFKAKVPDWNIKNLTIPKKTMAFCARARAYDKRRDQRQPVEEANCYLSNFWDHDRLNRLHSGTLRCKLDDRSYGLDRLFLTSCPLQAPKRSLNCTEKPVSVLDIDDFRLIEDAGIDRSLIEGGEAGASSWKPPEVWKDAPKNAGVDCKGKKISWSFYSRDVLDIADGRLRCLRSGGRPWETMRWVNRQMVEVCRSVNVCKTYASIEDVPFEDNPRQYGFPVVPPPAPWKPLLLDCKELNVSWTKFKDEPDWLQDHSRRVAEGLDRCGVKAKGSKYWLQWHPKWSNVQREQDRVYSSLVEYVDGKPGRRLDLDGSQKQLDQNFLKEAAEMGMPTEPPPEKQEISGIPWNGTRPETSIVCLNPEWELNHQHEPDDPRQRHVETDDLRQNLIANGLVSCGHHGWDQTWHWAEEGSKLVRCKHKTRKDHTMDCVYWHTNLDFMSLDAVNDARSFLIPTSRPPPVLLSPKVKAGLEKQTDSNLLELVAPESVDGCARISDLTYKFKMGSGKGDQTDDLLSLNFGNSEWIHLNHSGKYGYEQKETITDLRHVFREGGHLDRNGNLYLKYLDHLQIWEDGVPSLFDGAWGLTDLRK
;
A
#
# COMPACT_ATOMS: atom_id res chain seq x y z
N MET A 1 -57.23 -5.83 50.89
CA MET A 1 -56.98 -4.93 49.75
C MET A 1 -55.48 -4.77 49.42
N TRP A 2 -54.55 -4.86 50.37
CA TRP A 2 -53.09 -4.73 50.12
C TRP A 2 -52.34 -6.02 49.73
N ARG A 3 -52.99 -7.20 49.71
CA ARG A 3 -52.34 -8.48 49.32
C ARG A 3 -52.53 -8.88 47.85
N LEU A 4 -53.41 -8.21 47.12
CA LEU A 4 -53.66 -8.49 45.69
C LEU A 4 -52.74 -7.70 44.76
N THR A 5 -52.19 -6.56 45.18
CA THR A 5 -51.32 -5.72 44.35
C THR A 5 -49.88 -6.26 44.23
N GLY A 6 -49.37 -6.94 45.26
CA GLY A 6 -48.00 -7.49 45.24
C GLY A 6 -47.81 -8.65 44.26
N VAL A 7 -48.83 -9.51 44.09
CA VAL A 7 -48.75 -10.65 43.16
C VAL A 7 -48.79 -10.17 41.71
N HIS A 8 -49.62 -9.17 41.39
CA HIS A 8 -49.65 -8.59 40.04
C HIS A 8 -48.35 -7.86 39.70
N LEU A 9 -47.73 -7.16 40.66
CA LEU A 9 -46.45 -6.50 40.44
C LEU A 9 -45.32 -7.51 40.22
N PHE A 10 -45.32 -8.61 40.98
CA PHE A 10 -44.31 -9.67 40.83
C PHE A 10 -44.48 -10.43 39.50
N VAL A 11 -45.72 -10.69 39.08
CA VAL A 11 -46.01 -11.30 37.77
C VAL A 11 -45.66 -10.35 36.62
N LEU A 12 -45.91 -9.04 36.76
CA LEU A 12 -45.49 -8.05 35.78
C LEU A 12 -43.96 -7.90 35.73
N LEU A 13 -43.26 -7.98 36.86
CA LEU A 13 -41.80 -7.98 36.90
C LEU A 13 -41.21 -9.26 36.32
N LEU A 14 -41.82 -10.43 36.56
CA LEU A 14 -41.42 -11.69 35.93
C LEU A 14 -41.72 -11.73 34.44
N LEU A 15 -42.85 -11.18 34.00
CA LEU A 15 -43.17 -11.03 32.58
C LEU A 15 -42.24 -10.04 31.92
N ASN A 16 -41.92 -8.92 32.58
CA ASN A 16 -40.94 -7.98 32.05
C ASN A 16 -39.54 -8.60 32.03
N TRP A 17 -39.15 -9.35 33.07
CA TRP A 17 -37.87 -10.07 33.12
C TRP A 17 -37.79 -11.17 32.06
N ALA A 18 -38.85 -11.94 31.86
CA ALA A 18 -38.96 -12.97 30.82
C ALA A 18 -39.01 -12.35 29.42
N VAL A 19 -39.71 -11.24 29.22
CA VAL A 19 -39.69 -10.49 27.95
C VAL A 19 -38.29 -9.90 27.71
N THR A 20 -37.58 -9.40 28.73
CA THR A 20 -36.19 -8.96 28.55
C THR A 20 -35.22 -10.11 28.29
N ILE A 21 -35.46 -11.33 28.79
CA ILE A 21 -34.61 -12.50 28.50
C ILE A 21 -34.93 -13.13 27.15
N VAL A 22 -36.17 -13.01 26.68
CA VAL A 22 -36.59 -13.50 25.36
C VAL A 22 -36.33 -12.44 24.27
N CYS A 23 -36.26 -11.15 24.62
CA CYS A 23 -35.88 -10.04 23.73
C CYS A 23 -34.40 -9.65 23.81
N ASP A 24 -33.62 -10.15 24.79
CA ASP A 24 -32.21 -10.49 24.53
C ASP A 24 -32.23 -11.74 23.63
N GLU A 25 -32.70 -11.52 22.39
CA GLU A 25 -32.39 -12.40 21.27
C GLU A 25 -30.91 -12.73 21.41
N VAL A 26 -30.60 -14.03 21.32
CA VAL A 26 -29.24 -14.50 21.08
C VAL A 26 -28.74 -13.64 19.93
N LYS A 27 -27.98 -12.58 20.22
CA LYS A 27 -27.28 -11.78 19.23
C LYS A 27 -26.31 -12.76 18.63
N GLU A 28 -26.80 -13.44 17.60
CA GLU A 28 -26.06 -14.46 16.90
C GLU A 28 -24.81 -13.74 16.46
N LYS A 29 -23.68 -14.17 17.04
CA LYS A 29 -22.44 -13.42 16.91
C LYS A 29 -22.08 -13.45 15.44
N LEU A 30 -22.33 -12.35 14.76
CA LEU A 30 -22.10 -12.23 13.34
C LEU A 30 -20.60 -12.48 13.09
N PRO A 31 -20.25 -13.22 12.02
CA PRO A 31 -18.86 -13.54 11.74
C PRO A 31 -18.10 -12.28 11.32
N ASN A 32 -17.03 -11.95 12.05
CA ASN A 32 -16.14 -10.83 11.69
C ASN A 32 -15.24 -11.16 10.48
N ILE A 33 -15.22 -12.42 10.05
CA ILE A 33 -14.43 -12.90 8.91
C ILE A 33 -15.37 -13.65 7.97
N VAL A 34 -15.32 -13.27 6.70
CA VAL A 34 -16.11 -13.87 5.62
C VAL A 34 -15.21 -14.23 4.45
N PHE A 35 -15.68 -15.11 3.58
CA PHE A 35 -14.94 -15.63 2.45
C PHE A 35 -15.63 -15.28 1.13
N PHE A 36 -14.87 -14.65 0.23
CA PHE A 36 -15.33 -14.26 -1.10
C PHE A 36 -14.62 -15.10 -2.17
N PRO A 37 -15.34 -15.95 -2.93
CA PRO A 37 -14.75 -16.68 -4.03
C PRO A 37 -14.72 -15.83 -5.30
N SER A 38 -13.56 -15.76 -5.96
CA SER A 38 -13.41 -15.09 -7.25
C SER A 38 -12.42 -15.82 -8.16
N ARG A 39 -12.60 -15.64 -9.47
CA ARG A 39 -11.63 -16.13 -10.48
C ARG A 39 -10.57 -15.07 -10.82
N GLU A 40 -10.74 -13.84 -10.34
CA GLU A 40 -9.74 -12.78 -10.49
C GLU A 40 -8.51 -13.12 -9.65
N LYS A 41 -7.33 -12.77 -10.17
CA LYS A 41 -6.07 -13.01 -9.45
C LYS A 41 -5.85 -11.89 -8.44
N PRO A 42 -5.17 -12.14 -7.31
CA PRO A 42 -4.89 -11.13 -6.30
C PRO A 42 -4.30 -9.82 -6.86
N ARG A 43 -3.39 -9.92 -7.84
CA ARG A 43 -2.80 -8.76 -8.53
C ARG A 43 -3.83 -7.94 -9.33
N ASP A 44 -4.80 -8.59 -9.96
CA ASP A 44 -5.84 -7.89 -10.72
C ASP A 44 -6.80 -7.18 -9.75
N VAL A 45 -7.10 -7.83 -8.62
CA VAL A 45 -7.92 -7.26 -7.54
C VAL A 45 -7.22 -6.06 -6.90
N GLU A 46 -5.91 -6.14 -6.68
CA GLU A 46 -5.09 -5.01 -6.21
C GLU A 46 -5.13 -3.82 -7.18
N LEU A 47 -4.93 -4.08 -8.48
CA LEU A 47 -4.99 -3.05 -9.52
C LEU A 47 -6.38 -2.38 -9.62
N ASN A 48 -7.42 -3.11 -9.27
CA ASN A 48 -8.79 -2.60 -9.25
C ASN A 48 -9.18 -1.92 -7.93
N ASP A 49 -8.32 -1.90 -6.89
CA ASP A 49 -8.69 -1.45 -5.53
C ASP A 49 -9.81 -2.31 -4.89
N GLY A 50 -9.88 -3.59 -5.26
CA GLY A 50 -10.81 -4.57 -4.68
C GLY A 50 -11.86 -5.09 -5.67
N PHE A 51 -13.01 -5.48 -5.13
CA PHE A 51 -14.13 -6.04 -5.89
C PHE A 51 -15.32 -5.08 -5.92
N PHE A 52 -15.95 -4.94 -7.08
CA PHE A 52 -17.14 -4.10 -7.27
C PHE A 52 -18.30 -4.96 -7.71
N ALA A 53 -19.46 -4.73 -7.11
CA ALA A 53 -20.72 -5.21 -7.67
C ALA A 53 -20.94 -4.55 -9.04
N ARG A 54 -21.28 -5.35 -10.05
CA ARG A 54 -21.44 -4.88 -11.44
C ARG A 54 -22.51 -3.80 -11.59
N GLY A 55 -23.48 -3.79 -10.67
CA GLY A 55 -24.62 -2.90 -10.62
C GLY A 55 -24.45 -1.58 -9.90
N LEU A 56 -23.26 -1.25 -9.39
CA LEU A 56 -23.06 -0.11 -8.47
C LEU A 56 -23.63 1.23 -8.99
N HIS A 57 -23.73 1.40 -10.31
CA HIS A 57 -24.25 2.62 -10.96
C HIS A 57 -25.61 2.42 -11.65
N SER A 58 -26.32 1.35 -11.32
CA SER A 58 -27.62 1.04 -11.91
C SER A 58 -28.75 1.76 -11.16
N SER A 59 -29.47 2.63 -11.85
CA SER A 59 -30.67 3.32 -11.32
C SER A 59 -31.95 2.47 -11.44
N ASN A 60 -31.82 1.14 -11.46
CA ASN A 60 -32.94 0.24 -11.61
C ASN A 60 -33.17 -0.42 -10.25
N GLY A 61 -34.28 -0.10 -9.59
CA GLY A 61 -34.61 -0.65 -8.27
C GLY A 61 -34.54 -2.17 -8.16
N LYS A 62 -34.72 -2.91 -9.28
CA LYS A 62 -34.51 -4.38 -9.29
C LYS A 62 -33.08 -4.81 -8.95
N CYS A 63 -32.10 -3.98 -9.25
CA CYS A 63 -30.70 -4.24 -8.98
C CYS A 63 -30.36 -4.19 -7.47
N TYR A 64 -31.26 -3.61 -6.67
CA TYR A 64 -31.24 -3.55 -5.22
C TYR A 64 -32.14 -4.62 -4.56
N SER A 65 -32.73 -5.54 -5.33
CA SER A 65 -33.50 -6.64 -4.76
C SER A 65 -32.57 -7.78 -4.33
N VAL A 66 -32.49 -8.02 -3.02
CA VAL A 66 -31.78 -9.18 -2.46
C VAL A 66 -32.38 -10.49 -2.95
N TYR A 67 -33.72 -10.56 -3.05
CA TYR A 67 -34.42 -11.73 -3.60
C TYR A 67 -34.03 -12.01 -5.04
N ASP A 68 -34.04 -11.01 -5.92
CA ASP A 68 -33.67 -11.23 -7.34
C ASP A 68 -32.16 -11.54 -7.49
N HIS A 69 -31.29 -11.02 -6.61
CA HIS A 69 -29.87 -11.38 -6.58
C HIS A 69 -29.65 -12.86 -6.21
N ILE A 70 -30.38 -13.36 -5.21
CA ILE A 70 -30.23 -14.73 -4.71
C ILE A 70 -31.00 -15.75 -5.56
N MET A 71 -32.26 -15.47 -5.86
CA MET A 71 -33.17 -16.43 -6.49
C MET A 71 -33.15 -16.38 -8.03
N LYS A 72 -32.65 -15.28 -8.62
CA LYS A 72 -32.58 -15.10 -10.08
C LYS A 72 -31.22 -14.57 -10.53
N PRO A 73 -30.11 -15.23 -10.15
CA PRO A 73 -28.77 -14.74 -10.44
C PRO A 73 -28.52 -14.55 -11.94
N GLU A 74 -29.14 -15.36 -12.82
CA GLU A 74 -29.02 -15.21 -14.27
C GLU A 74 -29.68 -13.92 -14.82
N GLU A 75 -30.74 -13.44 -14.17
CA GLU A 75 -31.43 -12.20 -14.58
C GLU A 75 -30.73 -10.95 -14.04
N THR A 76 -30.05 -11.08 -12.90
CA THR A 76 -29.43 -9.97 -12.17
C THR A 76 -27.91 -9.90 -12.31
N GLU A 77 -27.26 -10.88 -12.95
CA GLU A 77 -25.79 -10.99 -13.04
C GLU A 77 -25.11 -9.74 -13.61
N SER A 78 -25.80 -8.98 -14.47
CA SER A 78 -25.25 -7.76 -15.08
C SER A 78 -25.60 -6.48 -14.34
N CYS A 79 -26.41 -6.55 -13.28
CA CYS A 79 -27.03 -5.37 -12.69
C CYS A 79 -27.05 -5.34 -11.17
N THR A 80 -26.79 -6.44 -10.46
CA THR A 80 -26.84 -6.47 -8.98
C THR A 80 -25.81 -5.55 -8.31
N VAL A 81 -26.22 -4.86 -7.25
CA VAL A 81 -25.36 -4.07 -6.36
C VAL A 81 -24.71 -4.90 -5.25
N TYR A 82 -24.90 -6.22 -5.25
CA TYR A 82 -24.41 -7.12 -4.21
C TYR A 82 -23.28 -8.03 -4.69
N LEU A 83 -22.38 -8.36 -3.76
CA LEU A 83 -21.39 -9.44 -3.87
C LEU A 83 -21.78 -10.53 -2.87
N SER A 84 -21.77 -11.80 -3.28
CA SER A 84 -22.10 -12.94 -2.41
C SER A 84 -20.86 -13.49 -1.71
N LEU A 85 -20.90 -13.58 -0.39
CA LEU A 85 -19.88 -14.12 0.51
C LEU A 85 -20.48 -15.21 1.40
N THR A 86 -19.63 -15.92 2.13
CA THR A 86 -20.03 -16.94 3.11
C THR A 86 -19.04 -16.98 4.28
N PRO A 87 -19.46 -17.28 5.51
CA PRO A 87 -18.55 -17.48 6.64
C PRO A 87 -17.82 -18.83 6.58
N ASP A 88 -18.26 -19.76 5.72
CA ASP A 88 -17.60 -21.05 5.52
C ASP A 88 -16.74 -21.06 4.24
N ILE A 89 -15.45 -21.29 4.42
CA ILE A 89 -14.47 -21.45 3.36
C ILE A 89 -14.76 -22.61 2.40
N LYS A 90 -15.33 -23.72 2.89
CA LYS A 90 -15.69 -24.88 2.08
C LYS A 90 -16.80 -24.52 1.10
N LYS A 91 -17.79 -23.79 1.60
CA LYS A 91 -18.90 -23.25 0.80
C LYS A 91 -18.36 -22.25 -0.23
N ALA A 92 -17.45 -21.35 0.15
CA ALA A 92 -16.81 -20.43 -0.81
C ALA A 92 -16.05 -21.19 -1.91
N ALA A 93 -15.24 -22.18 -1.54
CA ALA A 93 -14.51 -23.01 -2.50
C ALA A 93 -15.46 -23.76 -3.45
N SER A 94 -16.63 -24.19 -2.98
CA SER A 94 -17.64 -24.88 -3.80
C SER A 94 -18.29 -24.00 -4.87
N TRP A 95 -18.26 -22.67 -4.70
CA TRP A 95 -18.78 -21.74 -5.70
C TRP A 95 -17.80 -21.54 -6.87
N LEU A 96 -16.53 -21.94 -6.70
CA LEU A 96 -15.51 -21.91 -7.76
C LEU A 96 -15.62 -23.15 -8.66
N THR A 97 -16.63 -23.20 -9.53
CA THR A 97 -16.78 -24.29 -10.51
C THR A 97 -15.68 -24.27 -11.58
N GLY A 98 -15.29 -25.44 -12.10
CA GLY A 98 -14.44 -25.57 -13.28
C GLY A 98 -12.93 -25.53 -13.01
N SER A 99 -12.22 -24.54 -13.55
CA SER A 99 -10.74 -24.49 -13.49
C SER A 99 -10.17 -24.05 -12.13
N GLY A 100 -10.99 -24.00 -11.08
CA GLY A 100 -10.62 -23.39 -9.79
C GLY A 100 -10.66 -21.86 -9.80
N GLY A 101 -10.03 -21.25 -8.80
CA GLY A 101 -9.97 -19.81 -8.59
C GLY A 101 -9.31 -19.46 -7.25
N TYR A 102 -9.68 -18.34 -6.67
CA TYR A 102 -9.17 -17.86 -5.39
C TYR A 102 -10.31 -17.68 -4.40
N VAL A 103 -10.07 -18.03 -3.15
CA VAL A 103 -10.94 -17.67 -2.03
C VAL A 103 -10.22 -16.59 -1.23
N TYR A 104 -10.87 -15.44 -1.12
CA TYR A 104 -10.38 -14.27 -0.38
C TYR A 104 -10.98 -14.28 1.02
N LYS A 105 -10.13 -14.12 2.03
CA LYS A 105 -10.51 -13.92 3.43
C LYS A 105 -10.68 -12.42 3.67
N VAL A 106 -11.89 -11.99 4.00
CA VAL A 106 -12.29 -10.58 4.07
C VAL A 106 -12.79 -10.25 5.47
N HIS A 107 -12.40 -9.08 6.00
CA HIS A 107 -12.96 -8.58 7.25
C HIS A 107 -14.39 -8.08 7.02
N ALA A 108 -15.34 -8.46 7.88
CA ALA A 108 -16.72 -8.01 7.74
C ALA A 108 -16.86 -6.49 8.01
N LEU A 109 -17.77 -5.82 7.31
CA LEU A 109 -18.05 -4.39 7.47
C LEU A 109 -19.56 -4.15 7.54
N PRO A 110 -20.03 -2.96 7.99
CA PRO A 110 -21.45 -2.63 8.04
C PRO A 110 -22.17 -2.70 6.70
N ASN A 111 -21.48 -2.57 5.57
CA ASN A 111 -22.10 -2.76 4.24
C ASN A 111 -22.38 -4.24 3.91
N MET A 112 -22.06 -5.16 4.82
CA MET A 112 -22.35 -6.58 4.72
C MET A 112 -23.55 -6.93 5.61
N PHE A 113 -24.37 -7.89 5.19
CA PHE A 113 -25.48 -8.40 6.00
C PHE A 113 -25.89 -9.83 5.59
N PRO A 114 -26.43 -10.64 6.53
CA PRO A 114 -26.86 -12.01 6.24
C PRO A 114 -28.15 -12.07 5.42
N VAL A 115 -28.19 -12.98 4.44
CA VAL A 115 -29.37 -13.23 3.59
C VAL A 115 -30.53 -13.82 4.40
N LEU A 116 -30.25 -14.78 5.29
CA LEU A 116 -31.28 -15.42 6.12
C LEU A 116 -32.07 -14.40 6.96
N SER A 117 -31.39 -13.46 7.61
CA SER A 117 -32.09 -12.43 8.39
C SER A 117 -32.79 -11.37 7.52
N THR A 118 -32.41 -11.26 6.25
CA THR A 118 -33.01 -10.32 5.29
C THR A 118 -34.26 -10.89 4.64
N LEU A 119 -34.22 -12.17 4.22
CA LEU A 119 -35.30 -12.86 3.53
C LEU A 119 -36.13 -13.77 4.47
N GLY A 120 -35.73 -13.92 5.73
CA GLY A 120 -36.41 -14.79 6.68
C GLY A 120 -36.51 -16.24 6.20
N LEU A 121 -37.65 -16.89 6.45
CA LEU A 121 -37.91 -18.28 6.06
C LEU A 121 -38.11 -18.47 4.55
N ASN A 122 -38.02 -17.41 3.75
CA ASN A 122 -38.20 -17.45 2.30
C ASN A 122 -36.87 -17.67 1.56
N THR A 123 -35.78 -17.96 2.27
CA THR A 123 -34.53 -18.43 1.69
C THR A 123 -34.56 -19.93 1.45
N ASP A 124 -34.10 -20.38 0.29
CA ASP A 124 -33.77 -21.79 0.11
C ASP A 124 -32.61 -22.18 1.03
N PHE A 125 -32.61 -23.42 1.55
CA PHE A 125 -31.59 -23.95 2.47
C PHE A 125 -30.14 -23.73 1.98
N LEU A 126 -29.91 -23.64 0.67
CA LEU A 126 -28.59 -23.40 0.09
C LEU A 126 -28.00 -22.02 0.45
N HIS A 127 -28.84 -21.06 0.81
CA HIS A 127 -28.47 -19.66 1.02
C HIS A 127 -28.50 -19.21 2.48
N GLU A 128 -28.72 -20.11 3.44
CA GLU A 128 -28.80 -19.77 4.87
C GLU A 128 -27.56 -19.02 5.37
N ASP A 129 -26.36 -19.49 5.00
CA ASP A 129 -25.10 -18.83 5.39
C ASP A 129 -24.61 -17.78 4.39
N THR A 130 -25.40 -17.41 3.39
CA THR A 130 -24.96 -16.39 2.42
C THR A 130 -24.97 -15.01 3.10
N ILE A 131 -23.87 -14.28 2.90
CA ILE A 131 -23.70 -12.89 3.33
C ILE A 131 -23.60 -12.05 2.07
N LEU A 132 -24.27 -10.90 2.03
CA LEU A 132 -24.18 -9.97 0.91
C LEU A 132 -23.35 -8.77 1.33
N ALA A 133 -22.33 -8.43 0.55
CA ALA A 133 -21.69 -7.11 0.62
C ALA A 133 -22.32 -6.21 -0.43
N MET A 134 -22.93 -5.12 0.01
CA MET A 134 -23.47 -4.11 -0.88
C MET A 134 -22.36 -3.16 -1.36
N GLY A 135 -22.31 -2.95 -2.67
CA GLY A 135 -21.39 -2.04 -3.32
C GLY A 135 -20.02 -2.66 -3.65
N ARG A 136 -19.03 -2.50 -2.77
CA ARG A 136 -17.66 -2.95 -3.00
C ARG A 136 -17.00 -3.57 -1.77
N ILE A 137 -16.01 -4.43 -2.01
CA ILE A 137 -15.05 -4.93 -1.02
C ILE A 137 -13.70 -4.31 -1.38
N ARG A 138 -13.11 -3.51 -0.49
CA ARG A 138 -11.84 -2.81 -0.78
C ARG A 138 -10.65 -3.76 -0.70
N PHE A 139 -9.58 -3.48 -1.46
CA PHE A 139 -8.37 -4.30 -1.36
C PHE A 139 -7.76 -4.29 0.05
N GLU A 140 -7.72 -3.12 0.70
CA GLU A 140 -7.27 -2.95 2.09
C GLU A 140 -8.13 -3.69 3.14
N GLN A 141 -9.35 -4.14 2.79
CA GLN A 141 -10.23 -4.93 3.65
C GLN A 141 -9.95 -6.45 3.56
N ILE A 142 -9.29 -6.89 2.50
CA ILE A 142 -8.96 -8.30 2.25
C ILE A 142 -7.76 -8.67 3.13
N MET A 143 -7.91 -9.64 4.02
CA MET A 143 -6.86 -10.06 4.96
C MET A 143 -5.83 -11.00 4.30
N ALA A 144 -6.30 -11.90 3.44
CA ALA A 144 -5.49 -12.94 2.80
C ALA A 144 -6.26 -13.57 1.64
N TRP A 145 -5.59 -14.36 0.81
CA TRP A 145 -6.24 -15.21 -0.21
C TRP A 145 -5.59 -16.59 -0.28
N THR A 146 -6.29 -17.54 -0.88
CA THR A 146 -5.75 -18.87 -1.16
C THR A 146 -6.23 -19.36 -2.51
N GLU A 147 -5.34 -19.96 -3.29
CA GLU A 147 -5.68 -20.55 -4.58
C GLU A 147 -6.33 -21.93 -4.38
N ILE A 148 -7.54 -22.09 -4.90
CA ILE A 148 -8.27 -23.35 -4.93
C ILE A 148 -8.07 -23.98 -6.31
N THR A 149 -7.22 -25.00 -6.34
CA THR A 149 -7.07 -25.86 -7.52
C THR A 149 -8.07 -27.00 -7.44
N GLN A 150 -8.99 -27.10 -8.40
CA GLN A 150 -9.87 -28.27 -8.49
C GLN A 150 -9.08 -29.44 -9.08
N ASP A 151 -8.94 -30.51 -8.30
CA ASP A 151 -8.48 -31.79 -8.84
C ASP A 151 -9.61 -32.38 -9.68
N LYS A 152 -9.30 -32.90 -10.87
CA LYS A 152 -10.32 -33.40 -11.80
C LYS A 152 -11.13 -34.56 -11.23
N ASP A 153 -10.56 -35.29 -10.28
CA ASP A 153 -11.19 -36.44 -9.64
C ASP A 153 -12.04 -36.05 -8.41
N ASN A 154 -11.95 -34.79 -7.93
CA ASN A 154 -12.66 -34.27 -6.76
C ASN A 154 -13.29 -32.91 -7.08
N GLU A 155 -14.23 -32.88 -8.02
CA GLU A 155 -14.99 -31.67 -8.34
C GLU A 155 -15.77 -31.20 -7.10
N ILE A 156 -15.45 -30.01 -6.61
CA ILE A 156 -16.11 -29.41 -5.47
C ILE A 156 -17.41 -28.78 -5.98
N SER A 157 -18.54 -29.45 -5.71
CA SER A 157 -19.87 -28.89 -5.98
C SER A 157 -20.50 -28.34 -4.69
N PRO A 158 -21.44 -27.38 -4.78
CA PRO A 158 -22.19 -26.89 -3.62
C PRO A 158 -22.89 -28.02 -2.84
N GLU A 159 -23.37 -29.06 -3.53
CA GLU A 159 -24.03 -30.24 -2.94
C GLU A 159 -23.09 -31.07 -2.05
N ASN A 160 -21.78 -31.01 -2.30
CA ASN A 160 -20.75 -31.75 -1.58
C ASN A 160 -19.88 -30.83 -0.70
N ALA A 161 -20.23 -29.55 -0.54
CA ALA A 161 -19.47 -28.60 0.26
C ALA A 161 -19.32 -29.08 1.72
N ASP A 162 -20.39 -29.63 2.27
CA ASP A 162 -20.46 -30.13 3.65
C ASP A 162 -19.96 -31.57 3.81
N ALA A 163 -19.54 -32.21 2.72
CA ALA A 163 -19.05 -33.57 2.79
C ALA A 163 -17.80 -33.65 3.67
N PRO A 164 -17.71 -34.61 4.61
CA PRO A 164 -16.58 -34.70 5.55
C PRO A 164 -15.21 -34.87 4.86
N TRP A 165 -15.17 -35.38 3.63
CA TRP A 165 -13.94 -35.55 2.87
C TRP A 165 -13.53 -34.28 2.10
N ASN A 166 -14.41 -33.29 2.00
CA ASN A 166 -14.13 -32.04 1.31
C ASN A 166 -13.42 -31.06 2.25
N HIS A 167 -12.10 -31.03 2.13
CA HIS A 167 -11.23 -30.08 2.81
C HIS A 167 -10.36 -29.39 1.75
N PRO A 168 -10.77 -28.23 1.22
CA PRO A 168 -9.94 -27.49 0.29
C PRO A 168 -8.58 -27.25 0.94
N ARG A 169 -7.50 -27.55 0.20
CA ARG A 169 -6.14 -27.27 0.69
C ARG A 169 -5.94 -25.76 0.66
N THR A 170 -5.76 -25.17 1.83
CA THR A 170 -5.66 -23.71 1.96
C THR A 170 -4.24 -23.34 2.36
N ASN A 171 -3.50 -22.80 1.41
CA ASN A 171 -2.25 -22.10 1.67
C ASN A 171 -2.57 -20.60 1.62
N TRP A 172 -2.77 -19.99 2.78
CA TRP A 172 -3.12 -18.57 2.87
C TRP A 172 -1.90 -17.70 2.60
N GLU A 173 -2.01 -16.85 1.60
CA GLU A 173 -1.08 -15.77 1.33
C GLU A 173 -1.62 -14.48 1.97
N PRO A 174 -0.89 -13.86 2.91
CA PRO A 174 -1.36 -12.65 3.58
C PRO A 174 -1.38 -11.46 2.60
N ASN A 175 -2.40 -10.62 2.71
CA ASN A 175 -2.42 -9.33 2.03
C ASN A 175 -1.67 -8.29 2.87
N TYR A 176 -0.57 -7.76 2.35
CA TYR A 176 0.22 -6.75 3.08
C TYR A 176 -0.44 -5.37 3.11
N SER A 177 -1.40 -5.09 2.24
CA SER A 177 -2.19 -3.84 2.26
C SER A 177 -3.38 -3.90 3.21
N TYR A 178 -3.57 -5.01 3.95
CA TYR A 178 -4.64 -5.12 4.92
C TYR A 178 -4.38 -4.19 6.12
N LYS A 179 -5.32 -3.30 6.43
CA LYS A 179 -5.16 -2.31 7.51
C LYS A 179 -5.97 -2.69 8.76
N PRO A 180 -5.44 -3.55 9.66
CA PRO A 180 -6.21 -4.11 10.78
C PRO A 180 -6.85 -3.05 11.68
N LEU A 181 -6.15 -1.94 11.92
CA LEU A 181 -6.61 -0.86 12.80
C LEU A 181 -7.91 -0.19 12.32
N TYR A 182 -8.20 -0.20 11.01
CA TYR A 182 -9.44 0.38 10.48
C TYR A 182 -10.63 -0.58 10.57
N TYR A 183 -10.37 -1.88 10.71
CA TYR A 183 -11.39 -2.91 10.56
C TYR A 183 -11.64 -3.72 11.83
N GLU A 184 -10.74 -3.75 12.82
CA GLU A 184 -10.89 -4.66 13.97
C GLU A 184 -12.16 -4.47 14.79
N ASP A 185 -12.63 -3.23 14.86
CA ASP A 185 -13.85 -2.83 15.58
C ASP A 185 -15.10 -2.81 14.67
N ALA A 186 -14.94 -3.04 13.37
CA ALA A 186 -16.06 -3.04 12.45
C ALA A 186 -16.83 -4.36 12.55
N GLU A 187 -18.15 -4.25 12.66
CA GLU A 187 -19.06 -5.39 12.67
C GLU A 187 -19.95 -5.36 11.43
N MET A 188 -20.40 -6.55 11.01
CA MET A 188 -21.39 -6.69 9.96
C MET A 188 -22.74 -6.11 10.39
N SER A 189 -23.50 -5.53 9.46
CA SER A 189 -24.87 -5.11 9.75
C SER A 189 -25.79 -6.31 10.00
N PRO A 190 -26.88 -6.13 10.78
CA PRO A 190 -27.94 -7.13 10.85
C PRO A 190 -28.62 -7.29 9.47
N GLY A 191 -29.53 -8.25 9.35
CA GLY A 191 -30.34 -8.40 8.13
C GLY A 191 -31.06 -7.11 7.73
N GLN A 192 -31.28 -6.92 6.43
CA GLN A 192 -31.84 -5.69 5.85
C GLN A 192 -33.17 -5.98 5.12
N PRO A 193 -34.29 -6.28 5.84
CA PRO A 193 -35.57 -6.63 5.22
C PRO A 193 -36.13 -5.60 4.24
N GLN A 194 -35.79 -4.32 4.41
CA GLN A 194 -36.15 -3.25 3.47
C GLN A 194 -35.53 -3.46 2.07
N LEU A 195 -34.43 -4.21 1.97
CA LEU A 195 -33.78 -4.56 0.70
C LEU A 195 -34.23 -5.93 0.15
N ALA A 196 -35.16 -6.63 0.81
CA ALA A 196 -35.56 -7.98 0.43
C ALA A 196 -36.05 -8.06 -1.04
N GLY A 197 -36.82 -7.07 -1.49
CA GLY A 197 -37.19 -6.91 -2.90
C GLY A 197 -38.03 -8.03 -3.50
N TYR A 198 -38.95 -8.61 -2.72
CA TYR A 198 -39.80 -9.70 -3.20
C TYR A 198 -40.68 -9.30 -4.41
N PRO A 199 -41.03 -10.26 -5.28
CA PRO A 199 -42.07 -10.07 -6.30
C PRO A 199 -43.39 -9.58 -5.69
N ALA A 200 -44.14 -8.71 -6.39
CA ALA A 200 -45.36 -8.07 -5.86
C ALA A 200 -46.43 -9.05 -5.35
N ASP A 201 -46.44 -10.28 -5.86
CA ASP A 201 -47.34 -11.38 -5.51
C ASP A 201 -46.76 -12.36 -4.46
N HIS A 202 -45.57 -12.08 -3.92
CA HIS A 202 -44.89 -12.95 -2.97
C HIS A 202 -45.60 -12.96 -1.60
N PRO A 203 -45.79 -14.14 -0.96
CA PRO A 203 -46.52 -14.27 0.29
C PRO A 203 -45.89 -13.53 1.48
N SER A 204 -44.58 -13.26 1.47
CA SER A 204 -43.88 -12.53 2.55
C SER A 204 -44.45 -11.13 2.82
N TYR A 205 -45.09 -10.49 1.84
CA TYR A 205 -45.78 -9.22 2.04
C TYR A 205 -47.04 -9.34 2.91
N ALA A 206 -47.60 -10.54 3.07
CA ALA A 206 -48.68 -10.79 4.00
C ALA A 206 -48.18 -11.15 5.42
N GLU A 207 -46.91 -11.52 5.56
CA GLU A 207 -46.32 -11.95 6.84
C GLU A 207 -45.95 -10.77 7.75
N SER A 208 -45.58 -9.63 7.17
CA SER A 208 -45.22 -8.41 7.92
C SER A 208 -45.54 -7.14 7.14
N GLU A 209 -46.29 -6.23 7.76
CA GLU A 209 -46.63 -4.91 7.18
C GLU A 209 -45.37 -4.05 6.94
N THR A 210 -44.34 -4.20 7.78
CA THR A 210 -43.07 -3.49 7.64
C THR A 210 -42.33 -3.95 6.38
N VAL A 211 -42.20 -5.27 6.18
CA VAL A 211 -41.62 -5.86 4.96
C VAL A 211 -42.44 -5.46 3.73
N ALA A 212 -43.77 -5.46 3.83
CA ALA A 212 -44.66 -5.01 2.76
C ALA A 212 -44.48 -3.55 2.36
N ARG A 213 -44.16 -2.68 3.30
CA ARG A 213 -43.98 -1.25 3.05
C ARG A 213 -42.61 -0.95 2.47
N GLU A 214 -41.58 -1.60 2.99
CA GLU A 214 -40.18 -1.23 2.76
C GLU A 214 -39.58 -1.97 1.55
N SER A 215 -39.96 -3.22 1.29
CA SER A 215 -39.33 -4.01 0.22
C SER A 215 -39.94 -3.82 -1.18
N LYS A 216 -40.76 -2.78 -1.40
CA LYS A 216 -41.40 -2.50 -2.71
C LYS A 216 -40.38 -2.02 -3.74
N PRO A 217 -40.46 -2.45 -5.02
CA PRO A 217 -39.49 -2.11 -6.07
C PRO A 217 -39.20 -0.61 -6.24
N ASP A 218 -40.23 0.23 -6.15
CA ASP A 218 -40.11 1.68 -6.31
C ASP A 218 -39.33 2.34 -5.16
N ASN A 219 -39.16 1.64 -4.03
CA ASN A 219 -38.44 2.10 -2.84
C ASN A 219 -37.08 1.40 -2.66
N LEU A 220 -36.77 0.33 -3.39
CA LEU A 220 -35.55 -0.45 -3.19
C LEU A 220 -34.27 0.34 -3.49
N GLU A 221 -34.30 1.18 -4.52
CA GLU A 221 -33.18 2.07 -4.84
C GLU A 221 -32.95 3.07 -3.72
N ALA A 222 -34.00 3.75 -3.26
CA ALA A 222 -33.92 4.70 -2.15
C ALA A 222 -33.47 4.04 -0.84
N ALA A 223 -34.00 2.86 -0.51
CA ALA A 223 -33.58 2.09 0.67
C ALA A 223 -32.12 1.62 0.56
N GLY A 224 -31.69 1.26 -0.65
CA GLY A 224 -30.31 0.88 -0.93
C GLY A 224 -29.34 2.04 -0.81
N GLU A 225 -29.70 3.20 -1.35
CA GLU A 225 -28.95 4.45 -1.21
C GLU A 225 -28.88 4.88 0.27
N GLU A 226 -30.00 4.81 1.00
CA GLU A 226 -30.06 5.12 2.43
C GLU A 226 -29.15 4.18 3.25
N PHE A 227 -29.19 2.87 2.99
CA PHE A 227 -28.32 1.90 3.66
C PHE A 227 -26.84 2.15 3.35
N MET A 228 -26.49 2.47 2.10
CA MET A 228 -25.12 2.81 1.73
C MET A 228 -24.65 4.11 2.38
N ASP A 229 -25.51 5.12 2.47
CA ASP A 229 -25.22 6.37 3.16
C ASP A 229 -25.03 6.17 4.66
N GLU A 230 -25.81 5.30 5.30
CA GLU A 230 -25.64 4.91 6.70
C GLU A 230 -24.30 4.19 6.91
N CYS A 231 -23.96 3.22 6.05
CA CYS A 231 -22.68 2.54 6.09
C CYS A 231 -21.49 3.49 5.89
N VAL A 232 -21.62 4.45 4.96
CA VAL A 232 -20.61 5.50 4.73
C VAL A 232 -20.50 6.41 5.95
N GLN A 233 -21.61 6.73 6.62
CA GLN A 233 -21.60 7.52 7.85
C GLN A 233 -20.96 6.77 9.01
N GLU A 234 -21.23 5.48 9.20
CA GLU A 234 -20.56 4.68 10.22
C GLU A 234 -19.08 4.52 9.93
N HIS A 235 -18.70 4.26 8.68
CA HIS A 235 -17.30 4.21 8.27
C HIS A 235 -16.62 5.59 8.42
N SER A 236 -17.33 6.67 8.10
CA SER A 236 -16.89 8.05 8.32
C SER A 236 -16.77 8.37 9.80
N LYS A 237 -17.63 7.80 10.64
CA LYS A 237 -17.59 7.94 12.10
C LYS A 237 -16.43 7.17 12.69
N MET A 238 -16.18 5.92 12.27
CA MET A 238 -14.98 5.18 12.66
C MET A 238 -13.71 5.94 12.26
N THR A 239 -13.66 6.48 11.04
CA THR A 239 -12.52 7.29 10.58
C THR A 239 -12.44 8.68 11.24
N THR A 240 -13.56 9.26 11.69
CA THR A 240 -13.60 10.55 12.40
C THR A 240 -13.34 10.43 13.90
N ASP A 241 -13.80 9.35 14.54
CA ASP A 241 -13.50 9.00 15.93
C ASP A 241 -12.00 8.71 16.08
N LEU A 242 -11.34 8.37 14.97
CA LEU A 242 -9.90 8.25 14.84
C LEU A 242 -9.13 9.58 14.67
N GLU A 243 -9.71 10.81 14.56
CA GLU A 243 -9.02 12.11 14.86
C GLU A 243 -9.78 13.47 14.65
N ILE A 244 -9.53 14.42 15.58
CA ILE A 244 -9.42 15.92 15.52
C ILE A 244 -10.68 16.82 15.23
N ASP A 245 -10.91 17.79 16.13
CA ASP A 245 -12.02 18.77 16.21
C ASP A 245 -12.11 19.76 15.01
N LYS A 246 -12.88 19.37 14.00
CA LYS A 246 -13.19 20.12 12.75
C LYS A 246 -13.83 21.50 12.95
N LYS A 247 -14.34 21.86 14.14
CA LYS A 247 -15.02 23.16 14.37
C LYS A 247 -14.09 24.34 14.63
N LYS A 248 -12.81 24.10 14.94
CA LYS A 248 -11.88 25.18 15.33
C LYS A 248 -11.02 25.76 14.21
N SER A 249 -10.88 25.10 13.06
CA SER A 249 -9.88 25.49 12.03
C SER A 249 -10.18 26.77 11.23
N LYS A 250 -11.38 27.36 11.27
CA LYS A 250 -11.73 28.64 10.58
C LYS A 250 -11.26 28.75 9.10
N LEU A 251 -11.11 27.64 8.39
CA LEU A 251 -10.66 27.57 7.00
C LEU A 251 -11.79 27.95 6.01
N ARG A 252 -12.17 29.24 5.95
CA ARG A 252 -13.25 29.77 5.08
C ARG A 252 -13.10 29.51 3.56
N PRO A 253 -11.90 29.48 2.93
CA PRO A 253 -11.77 29.26 1.49
C PRO A 253 -12.29 27.89 1.02
N PHE A 254 -12.22 26.88 1.89
CA PHE A 254 -12.48 25.49 1.51
C PHE A 254 -13.96 25.12 1.47
N ALA A 255 -14.81 25.84 2.21
CA ALA A 255 -16.27 25.69 2.12
C ALA A 255 -16.79 26.15 0.74
N GLU A 256 -16.22 27.23 0.20
CA GLU A 256 -16.56 27.73 -1.14
C GLU A 256 -16.01 26.81 -2.24
N MET A 257 -14.83 26.22 -2.05
CA MET A 257 -14.27 25.21 -2.97
C MET A 257 -15.09 23.92 -3.00
N ARG A 258 -15.48 23.35 -1.85
CA ARG A 258 -16.38 22.19 -1.80
C ARG A 258 -17.73 22.48 -2.43
N LYS A 259 -18.24 23.70 -2.26
CA LYS A 259 -19.45 24.15 -2.94
C LYS A 259 -19.25 24.20 -4.46
N ASN A 260 -18.14 24.75 -4.95
CA ASN A 260 -17.85 24.78 -6.38
C ASN A 260 -17.66 23.38 -6.98
N LEU A 261 -17.05 22.45 -6.25
CA LEU A 261 -16.93 21.04 -6.64
C LEU A 261 -18.31 20.36 -6.66
N LYS A 262 -19.12 20.56 -5.62
CA LYS A 262 -20.50 20.07 -5.58
C LYS A 262 -21.34 20.65 -6.72
N ASP A 263 -21.23 21.94 -6.99
CA ASP A 263 -21.92 22.62 -8.09
C ASP A 263 -21.39 22.21 -9.47
N PHE A 264 -20.12 21.78 -9.57
CA PHE A 264 -19.53 21.22 -10.80
C PHE A 264 -20.05 19.80 -11.03
N MET A 265 -19.95 18.93 -10.02
CA MET A 265 -20.51 17.57 -10.04
C MET A 265 -22.02 17.59 -10.30
N HIS A 266 -22.76 18.54 -9.73
CA HIS A 266 -24.19 18.68 -9.93
C HIS A 266 -24.56 19.25 -11.31
N ARG A 267 -23.69 20.06 -11.92
CA ARG A 267 -23.87 20.56 -13.31
C ARG A 267 -23.49 19.54 -14.37
N LYS A 268 -22.60 18.58 -14.06
CA LYS A 268 -22.04 17.62 -15.03
C LYS A 268 -22.45 16.16 -14.79
N GLY A 269 -22.93 15.82 -13.59
CA GLY A 269 -23.40 14.49 -13.20
C GLY A 269 -24.61 13.97 -13.97
N THR A 270 -25.18 14.78 -14.88
CA THR A 270 -26.17 14.33 -15.86
C THR A 270 -25.57 13.85 -17.19
N ILE A 271 -24.28 14.02 -17.47
CA ILE A 271 -23.70 13.77 -18.81
C ILE A 271 -22.41 12.92 -18.81
N THR A 272 -21.67 12.79 -17.70
CA THR A 272 -20.43 11.99 -17.69
C THR A 272 -20.65 10.58 -17.15
N GLY A 273 -21.46 9.79 -17.86
CA GLY A 273 -21.33 8.33 -17.90
C GLY A 273 -20.46 7.97 -19.08
N LEU A 274 -19.18 7.68 -18.83
CA LEU A 274 -18.18 7.32 -19.86
C LEU A 274 -18.45 5.97 -20.56
N ASP A 275 -19.53 5.27 -20.17
CA ASP A 275 -20.16 4.20 -20.94
C ASP A 275 -21.62 4.59 -21.25
N ARG A 276 -21.86 5.27 -22.39
CA ARG A 276 -23.06 5.14 -23.26
C ARG A 276 -23.20 6.34 -24.22
N VAL A 277 -22.61 6.19 -25.41
CA VAL A 277 -23.32 6.60 -26.63
C VAL A 277 -24.17 5.38 -27.05
N PRO A 278 -25.51 5.49 -27.17
CA PRO A 278 -26.36 4.33 -27.42
C PRO A 278 -26.31 3.95 -28.91
N LEU A 279 -25.32 3.15 -29.30
CA LEU A 279 -25.29 2.48 -30.60
C LEU A 279 -25.89 1.07 -30.49
N GLY A 280 -27.21 1.01 -30.72
CA GLY A 280 -27.86 -0.11 -31.38
C GLY A 280 -28.19 -1.35 -30.54
N ARG A 281 -29.43 -1.42 -30.02
CA ARG A 281 -30.24 -2.66 -29.98
C ARG A 281 -31.69 -2.38 -29.58
N ARG A 282 -32.48 -1.89 -30.55
CA ARG A 282 -33.93 -2.11 -30.56
C ARG A 282 -34.34 -2.50 -31.97
N LEU A 283 -34.31 -3.81 -32.25
CA LEU A 283 -35.15 -4.53 -33.22
C LEU A 283 -34.68 -6.00 -33.32
N LYS A 284 -35.29 -6.88 -32.53
CA LYS A 284 -35.49 -8.28 -32.95
C LYS A 284 -36.84 -8.79 -32.45
N GLY A 285 -37.60 -9.32 -33.40
CA GLY A 285 -38.98 -9.81 -33.31
C GLY A 285 -39.85 -8.97 -34.26
N THR A 286 -40.29 -9.40 -35.45
CA THR A 286 -40.46 -10.76 -35.99
C THR A 286 -40.64 -10.70 -37.52
N ILE A 287 -40.11 -11.71 -38.23
CA ILE A 287 -40.52 -12.26 -39.55
C ILE A 287 -40.16 -11.48 -40.83
N PHE A 288 -39.13 -11.95 -41.56
CA PHE A 288 -39.26 -12.33 -42.98
C PHE A 288 -38.22 -13.40 -43.37
N LYS A 289 -38.71 -14.51 -43.94
CA LYS A 289 -37.93 -15.55 -44.63
C LYS A 289 -37.65 -15.09 -46.07
N SER A 290 -36.41 -15.17 -46.56
CA SER A 290 -35.99 -16.06 -47.67
C SER A 290 -34.67 -15.64 -48.36
N ARG A 291 -33.81 -16.66 -48.58
CA ARG A 291 -32.77 -16.90 -49.62
C ARG A 291 -31.86 -15.73 -50.08
N GLY A 292 -30.53 -15.79 -50.04
CA GLY A 292 -29.58 -16.91 -49.89
C GLY A 292 -28.17 -16.43 -49.51
N ARG A 293 -27.35 -17.38 -49.01
CA ARG A 293 -26.05 -17.18 -48.35
C ARG A 293 -24.91 -16.99 -49.35
N ILE A 294 -24.02 -16.02 -49.07
CA ILE A 294 -22.58 -16.10 -49.36
C ILE A 294 -21.85 -16.03 -48.01
N SER A 295 -20.95 -16.99 -47.76
CA SER A 295 -20.15 -17.08 -46.53
C SER A 295 -18.92 -16.17 -46.62
N MET A 296 -18.63 -15.42 -45.55
CA MET A 296 -17.30 -14.83 -45.32
C MET A 296 -16.57 -15.62 -44.20
N PRO A 297 -15.24 -15.77 -44.27
CA PRO A 297 -14.48 -16.61 -43.35
C PRO A 297 -14.17 -15.89 -42.04
N ARG A 298 -14.24 -16.65 -40.94
CA ARG A 298 -13.86 -16.23 -39.60
C ARG A 298 -12.33 -16.19 -39.46
N GLY A 299 -11.77 -14.99 -39.44
CA GLY A 299 -10.42 -14.71 -38.95
C GLY A 299 -10.48 -14.11 -37.54
N ARG A 300 -9.68 -14.65 -36.62
CA ARG A 300 -9.60 -14.29 -35.20
C ARG A 300 -9.14 -12.84 -34.99
N PHE A 301 -9.93 -12.00 -34.35
CA PHE A 301 -9.43 -10.81 -33.65
C PHE A 301 -9.09 -11.18 -32.21
N LYS A 302 -7.81 -11.01 -31.86
CA LYS A 302 -7.33 -11.07 -30.48
C LYS A 302 -7.65 -9.75 -29.77
N LYS A 303 -7.86 -9.87 -28.47
CA LYS A 303 -8.10 -8.82 -27.46
C LYS A 303 -7.17 -7.61 -27.62
N ALA A 304 -7.74 -6.40 -27.58
CA ALA A 304 -7.05 -5.14 -27.35
C ALA A 304 -7.82 -4.32 -26.29
N MET A 305 -7.07 -3.49 -25.57
CA MET A 305 -7.37 -2.72 -24.35
C MET A 305 -8.50 -1.68 -24.50
N MET A 306 -8.89 -1.09 -23.36
CA MET A 306 -9.75 0.10 -23.24
C MET A 306 -9.38 1.22 -24.25
N PRO A 307 -10.35 1.98 -24.78
CA PRO A 307 -10.08 3.13 -25.64
C PRO A 307 -9.33 4.23 -24.87
N GLY A 308 -8.19 4.70 -25.39
CA GLY A 308 -7.54 5.92 -24.89
C GLY A 308 -8.35 7.18 -25.22
N PHE A 309 -8.11 8.29 -24.51
CA PHE A 309 -8.75 9.61 -24.72
C PHE A 309 -8.83 10.05 -26.19
N PHE A 310 -7.89 9.67 -27.05
CA PHE A 310 -7.89 10.02 -28.47
C PHE A 310 -8.78 9.13 -29.36
N GLU A 311 -9.14 7.92 -28.91
CA GLU A 311 -10.24 7.16 -29.52
C GLU A 311 -11.58 7.83 -29.22
N PHE A 312 -11.72 8.46 -28.05
CA PHE A 312 -12.85 9.32 -27.71
C PHE A 312 -12.85 10.62 -28.51
N VAL A 313 -11.71 11.30 -28.72
CA VAL A 313 -11.62 12.47 -29.62
C VAL A 313 -11.98 12.08 -31.06
N GLY A 314 -11.53 10.92 -31.53
CA GLY A 314 -11.94 10.36 -32.82
C GLY A 314 -13.45 10.11 -32.90
N ALA A 315 -14.05 9.51 -31.87
CA ALA A 315 -15.49 9.28 -31.80
C ALA A 315 -16.29 10.60 -31.68
N ALA A 316 -15.82 11.56 -30.89
CA ALA A 316 -16.43 12.87 -30.72
C ALA A 316 -16.34 13.70 -32.02
N TYR A 317 -15.27 13.55 -32.79
CA TYR A 317 -15.13 14.14 -34.12
C TYR A 317 -16.11 13.52 -35.13
N GLU A 318 -16.26 12.19 -35.17
CA GLU A 318 -17.25 11.52 -36.03
C GLU A 318 -18.69 11.94 -35.66
N VAL A 319 -18.97 12.12 -34.37
CA VAL A 319 -20.24 12.66 -33.87
C VAL A 319 -20.40 14.13 -34.27
N TYR A 320 -19.39 14.97 -34.06
CA TYR A 320 -19.41 16.38 -34.45
C TYR A 320 -19.67 16.53 -35.95
N ARG A 321 -18.96 15.77 -36.80
CA ARG A 321 -19.14 15.72 -38.25
C ARG A 321 -20.56 15.29 -38.63
N ALA A 322 -21.12 14.30 -37.93
CA ALA A 322 -22.51 13.85 -38.15
C ALA A 322 -23.56 14.91 -37.77
N PHE A 323 -23.24 15.84 -36.86
CA PHE A 323 -24.14 16.90 -36.41
C PHE A 323 -23.90 18.26 -37.08
N SER A 324 -22.73 18.48 -37.71
CA SER A 324 -22.34 19.75 -38.34
C SER A 324 -22.71 19.86 -39.82
N GLN A 325 -23.12 18.77 -40.48
CA GLN A 325 -23.67 18.81 -41.84
C GLN A 325 -25.21 18.98 -41.78
N ASP A 326 -25.65 20.23 -42.05
CA ASP A 326 -26.98 20.82 -42.23
C ASP A 326 -28.29 20.09 -41.85
N SER A 327 -29.09 20.76 -41.00
CA SER A 327 -30.41 21.28 -41.42
C SER A 327 -31.02 22.25 -40.39
N SER A 328 -31.81 23.21 -40.89
CA SER A 328 -32.44 24.29 -40.12
C SER A 328 -33.50 23.77 -39.13
N VAL A 329 -33.87 24.62 -38.16
CA VAL A 329 -34.77 24.29 -37.05
C VAL A 329 -36.14 23.76 -37.52
N LEU A 330 -36.60 24.12 -38.72
CA LEU A 330 -37.85 23.64 -39.32
C LEU A 330 -37.74 22.19 -39.83
N THR A 331 -36.58 21.77 -40.35
CA THR A 331 -36.34 20.38 -40.79
C THR A 331 -36.28 19.41 -39.62
N ARG A 332 -35.86 19.86 -38.43
CA ARG A 332 -35.89 19.06 -37.19
C ARG A 332 -37.31 18.84 -36.66
N VAL A 333 -38.24 19.75 -36.94
CA VAL A 333 -39.67 19.57 -36.60
C VAL A 333 -40.33 18.59 -37.58
N ALA A 334 -40.00 18.64 -38.87
CA ALA A 334 -40.50 17.70 -39.88
C ALA A 334 -40.09 16.23 -39.61
N ALA A 335 -38.87 16.02 -39.09
CA ALA A 335 -38.41 14.69 -38.71
C ALA A 335 -39.19 14.10 -37.51
N VAL A 336 -39.63 14.94 -36.57
CA VAL A 336 -40.41 14.53 -35.39
C VAL A 336 -41.90 14.35 -35.72
N THR A 337 -42.42 15.06 -36.73
CA THR A 337 -43.81 14.91 -37.19
C THR A 337 -44.02 13.81 -38.25
N SER A 338 -42.93 13.21 -38.75
CA SER A 338 -42.94 12.12 -39.76
C SER A 338 -43.68 10.83 -39.35
N CYS A 339 -44.12 10.71 -38.10
CA CYS A 339 -44.95 9.58 -37.64
C CYS A 339 -46.46 9.79 -37.87
N ILE A 340 -46.88 10.92 -38.44
CA ILE A 340 -48.29 11.22 -38.75
C ILE A 340 -48.44 11.44 -40.27
N PRO A 341 -48.90 10.45 -41.05
CA PRO A 341 -48.81 10.46 -42.51
C PRO A 341 -49.44 11.67 -43.21
N VAL A 342 -50.53 12.24 -42.67
CA VAL A 342 -51.20 13.41 -43.26
C VAL A 342 -50.36 14.70 -43.17
N VAL A 343 -49.42 14.78 -42.23
CA VAL A 343 -48.60 15.98 -42.02
C VAL A 343 -47.43 16.05 -43.00
N GLN A 344 -46.92 14.90 -43.47
CA GLN A 344 -45.73 14.83 -44.33
C GLN A 344 -45.95 15.46 -45.72
N CYS A 345 -47.01 15.09 -46.42
CA CYS A 345 -47.33 15.68 -47.73
C CYS A 345 -47.65 17.18 -47.62
N GLY A 346 -48.21 17.63 -46.49
CA GLY A 346 -48.49 19.05 -46.23
C GLY A 346 -47.22 19.88 -46.01
N THR A 347 -46.23 19.31 -45.31
CA THR A 347 -44.95 19.98 -45.08
C THR A 347 -44.02 19.96 -46.30
N GLU A 348 -44.07 18.90 -47.12
CA GLU A 348 -43.32 18.84 -48.38
C GLU A 348 -43.87 19.83 -49.42
N TYR A 349 -45.20 19.94 -49.55
CA TYR A 349 -45.82 20.94 -50.44
C TYR A 349 -45.53 22.38 -50.00
N LEU A 350 -45.54 22.68 -48.70
CA LEU A 350 -45.19 24.01 -48.20
C LEU A 350 -43.70 24.35 -48.38
N ALA A 351 -42.81 23.35 -48.32
CA ALA A 351 -41.39 23.52 -48.64
C ALA A 351 -41.17 23.77 -50.15
N ASP A 352 -41.87 23.01 -51.01
CA ASP A 352 -41.78 23.15 -52.47
C ASP A 352 -42.48 24.44 -52.98
N GLU A 353 -43.45 24.97 -52.25
CA GLU A 353 -44.12 26.26 -52.53
C GLU A 353 -43.21 27.46 -52.19
N GLU A 354 -42.33 27.35 -51.19
CA GLU A 354 -41.31 28.36 -50.89
C GLU A 354 -40.18 28.38 -51.94
N GLU A 355 -39.89 27.24 -52.59
CA GLU A 355 -38.90 27.15 -53.68
C GLU A 355 -39.48 27.40 -55.09
N GLY A 356 -40.81 27.57 -55.19
CA GLY A 356 -41.50 27.93 -56.45
C GLY A 356 -41.76 26.77 -57.42
N GLU A 357 -41.59 25.52 -56.99
CA GLU A 357 -41.68 24.31 -57.81
C GLU A 357 -42.85 23.37 -57.44
N GLY A 358 -43.83 23.86 -56.65
CA GLY A 358 -44.99 23.06 -56.22
C GLY A 358 -45.91 22.59 -57.37
N SER A 359 -45.78 21.33 -57.78
CA SER A 359 -46.73 20.67 -58.68
C SER A 359 -47.96 20.18 -57.90
N VAL A 360 -49.12 20.81 -58.15
CA VAL A 360 -50.42 20.45 -57.54
C VAL A 360 -50.79 18.97 -57.78
N VAL A 361 -50.32 18.40 -58.90
CA VAL A 361 -50.57 16.99 -59.26
C VAL A 361 -49.79 16.05 -58.34
N ASP A 362 -48.59 16.45 -57.95
CA ASP A 362 -47.71 15.67 -57.09
C ASP A 362 -48.19 15.72 -55.63
N PHE A 363 -48.68 16.88 -55.17
CA PHE A 363 -49.36 16.99 -53.88
C PHE A 363 -50.64 16.13 -53.82
N ALA A 364 -51.48 16.20 -54.85
CA ALA A 364 -52.70 15.40 -54.93
C ALA A 364 -52.39 13.89 -54.96
N ALA A 365 -51.34 13.47 -55.68
CA ALA A 365 -50.92 12.07 -55.72
C ALA A 365 -50.35 11.60 -54.37
N CYS A 366 -49.63 12.46 -53.64
CA CYS A 366 -49.17 12.23 -52.26
C CYS A 366 -50.36 11.99 -51.33
N LEU A 367 -51.30 12.94 -51.32
CA LEU A 367 -52.46 12.93 -50.43
C LEU A 367 -53.39 11.75 -50.71
N VAL A 368 -53.62 11.42 -51.99
CA VAL A 368 -54.40 10.26 -52.40
C VAL A 368 -53.69 8.95 -52.02
N GLY A 369 -52.37 8.88 -52.17
CA GLY A 369 -51.56 7.75 -51.69
C GLY A 369 -51.75 7.48 -50.20
N ASP A 370 -51.72 8.54 -49.40
CA ASP A 370 -51.84 8.47 -47.94
C ASP A 370 -53.26 8.17 -47.46
N ILE A 371 -54.29 8.76 -48.08
CA ILE A 371 -55.69 8.42 -47.78
C ILE A 371 -55.96 6.95 -48.09
N LEU A 372 -55.44 6.44 -49.22
CA LEU A 372 -55.64 5.04 -49.62
C LEU A 372 -54.96 4.06 -48.66
N LEU A 373 -53.84 4.42 -48.03
CA LEU A 373 -53.15 3.61 -47.02
C LEU A 373 -54.00 3.35 -45.76
N PHE A 374 -54.97 4.21 -45.45
CA PHE A 374 -55.89 4.03 -44.31
C PHE A 374 -57.23 3.37 -44.68
N THR A 375 -57.38 2.91 -45.94
CA THR A 375 -58.57 2.19 -46.39
C THR A 375 -58.23 0.74 -46.74
N ARG A 376 -59.25 -0.08 -47.05
CA ARG A 376 -59.06 -1.43 -47.61
C ARG A 376 -58.27 -1.46 -48.94
N TRP A 377 -57.98 -0.30 -49.53
CA TRP A 377 -57.21 -0.14 -50.77
C TRP A 377 -55.73 0.21 -50.55
N ALA A 378 -55.21 0.02 -49.33
CA ALA A 378 -53.81 0.25 -48.97
C ALA A 378 -52.75 -0.29 -49.96
N PRO A 379 -52.94 -1.45 -50.64
CA PRO A 379 -51.99 -1.92 -51.65
C PRO A 379 -51.82 -0.95 -52.83
N MET A 380 -52.88 -0.22 -53.24
CA MET A 380 -52.77 0.78 -54.30
C MET A 380 -52.10 2.07 -53.82
N GLY A 381 -52.31 2.45 -52.55
CA GLY A 381 -51.56 3.55 -51.92
C GLY A 381 -50.05 3.30 -51.93
N MET A 382 -49.61 2.07 -51.63
CA MET A 382 -48.20 1.68 -51.74
C MET A 382 -47.66 1.74 -53.18
N VAL A 383 -48.44 1.32 -54.18
CA VAL A 383 -48.02 1.35 -55.60
C VAL A 383 -47.85 2.78 -56.11
N ILE A 384 -48.74 3.70 -55.71
CA ILE A 384 -48.67 5.11 -56.09
C ILE A 384 -47.42 5.77 -55.47
N ASN A 385 -47.14 5.52 -54.19
CA ASN A 385 -45.94 6.03 -53.53
C ASN A 385 -44.63 5.43 -54.09
N LEU A 386 -44.63 4.15 -54.48
CA LEU A 386 -43.47 3.52 -55.11
C LEU A 386 -43.22 4.02 -56.55
N GLY A 387 -44.29 4.35 -57.28
CA GLY A 387 -44.22 4.90 -58.64
C GLY A 387 -43.55 6.27 -58.72
N ARG A 388 -43.81 7.17 -57.76
CA ARG A 388 -43.14 8.49 -57.68
C ARG A 388 -41.63 8.36 -57.42
N LEU A 389 -41.23 7.39 -56.59
CA LEU A 389 -39.84 7.15 -56.22
C LEU A 389 -38.99 6.63 -57.40
N ILE A 390 -39.62 5.96 -58.36
CA ILE A 390 -38.96 5.36 -59.53
C ILE A 390 -39.02 6.29 -60.76
N GLY A 391 -40.08 7.09 -60.91
CA GLY A 391 -40.31 7.95 -62.07
C GLY A 391 -39.37 9.17 -62.17
N GLY A 392 -38.90 9.71 -61.05
CA GLY A 392 -38.14 10.98 -61.03
C GLY A 392 -36.64 10.89 -61.37
N LYS A 393 -36.03 9.69 -61.38
CA LYS A 393 -34.55 9.56 -61.46
C LYS A 393 -33.99 8.94 -62.74
N MET A 394 -34.82 8.61 -63.74
CA MET A 394 -34.37 7.74 -64.85
C MET A 394 -34.01 8.44 -66.17
N SER A 395 -34.20 9.77 -66.34
CA SER A 395 -34.03 10.42 -67.66
C SER A 395 -32.83 11.35 -67.86
N SER A 396 -32.04 11.71 -66.83
CA SER A 396 -30.85 12.60 -66.98
C SER A 396 -29.49 11.88 -67.00
N GLY A 397 -29.42 10.63 -66.52
CA GLY A 397 -28.14 9.96 -66.17
C GLY A 397 -27.34 9.27 -67.29
N ILE A 398 -27.50 9.61 -68.58
CA ILE A 398 -26.77 8.90 -69.67
C ILE A 398 -25.56 9.71 -70.20
N LYS A 399 -25.54 11.04 -70.08
CA LYS A 399 -24.36 11.85 -70.46
C LYS A 399 -23.32 11.98 -69.33
N GLU A 400 -23.76 11.98 -68.08
CA GLU A 400 -22.90 12.15 -66.89
C GLU A 400 -22.05 10.90 -66.61
N ASP A 401 -22.57 9.72 -66.97
CA ASP A 401 -21.99 8.41 -66.64
C ASP A 401 -20.74 8.07 -67.48
N VAL A 402 -20.50 8.76 -68.60
CA VAL A 402 -19.29 8.58 -69.44
C VAL A 402 -18.16 9.51 -69.01
N GLU A 403 -18.48 10.73 -68.60
CA GLU A 403 -17.50 11.72 -68.13
C GLU A 403 -16.92 11.34 -66.76
N LEU A 404 -17.78 10.78 -65.88
CA LEU A 404 -17.36 10.20 -64.59
C LEU A 404 -16.33 9.07 -64.75
N ARG A 405 -16.38 8.29 -65.84
CA ARG A 405 -15.48 7.13 -66.05
C ARG A 405 -14.06 7.53 -66.40
N VAL A 406 -13.90 8.59 -67.20
CA VAL A 406 -12.57 9.11 -67.55
C VAL A 406 -11.94 9.74 -66.31
N LYS A 407 -12.73 10.48 -65.52
CA LYS A 407 -12.30 11.09 -64.25
C LYS A 407 -11.89 10.06 -63.19
N LEU A 408 -12.61 8.94 -63.06
CA LEU A 408 -12.30 7.87 -62.07
C LEU A 408 -10.96 7.16 -62.29
N ILE A 409 -10.41 7.23 -63.51
CA ILE A 409 -9.18 6.53 -63.91
C ILE A 409 -8.00 7.53 -64.06
N ASP A 410 -8.27 8.83 -64.11
CA ASP A 410 -7.23 9.86 -64.19
C ASP A 410 -6.44 9.96 -62.87
N VAL A 411 -5.11 9.88 -62.98
CA VAL A 411 -4.19 9.92 -61.84
C VAL A 411 -4.21 11.29 -61.15
N GLU A 412 -4.37 12.37 -61.91
CA GLU A 412 -4.37 13.73 -61.34
C GLU A 412 -5.71 14.04 -60.67
N GLU A 413 -6.84 13.59 -61.24
CA GLU A 413 -8.15 13.73 -60.61
C GLU A 413 -8.21 12.94 -59.29
N MET A 414 -7.69 11.71 -59.28
CA MET A 414 -7.64 10.87 -58.07
C MET A 414 -6.77 11.49 -56.96
N LYS A 415 -5.63 12.09 -57.32
CA LYS A 415 -4.79 12.81 -56.35
C LYS A 415 -5.47 14.08 -55.85
N GLN A 416 -6.16 14.79 -56.73
CA GLN A 416 -6.86 16.00 -56.37
C GLN A 416 -8.01 15.69 -55.41
N ALA A 417 -8.80 14.65 -55.70
CA ALA A 417 -9.85 14.16 -54.80
C ALA A 417 -9.27 13.69 -53.45
N ALA A 418 -8.19 12.91 -53.44
CA ALA A 418 -7.52 12.49 -52.21
C ALA A 418 -7.02 13.68 -51.38
N LYS A 419 -6.49 14.71 -52.05
CA LYS A 419 -6.00 15.93 -51.42
C LYS A 419 -7.14 16.78 -50.88
N GLU A 420 -8.25 16.90 -51.62
CA GLU A 420 -9.45 17.61 -51.19
C GLU A 420 -10.07 16.93 -49.98
N ASP A 421 -10.32 15.62 -50.03
CA ASP A 421 -10.87 14.85 -48.91
C ASP A 421 -9.97 14.91 -47.66
N TRP A 422 -8.64 14.80 -47.85
CA TRP A 422 -7.68 14.95 -46.75
C TRP A 422 -7.71 16.35 -46.15
N ASN A 423 -7.72 17.39 -47.00
CA ASN A 423 -7.79 18.77 -46.55
C ASN A 423 -9.10 19.06 -45.82
N ASP A 424 -10.23 18.53 -46.29
CA ASP A 424 -11.52 18.67 -45.64
C ASP A 424 -11.53 17.99 -44.27
N MET A 425 -10.95 16.79 -44.15
CA MET A 425 -10.77 16.15 -42.85
C MET A 425 -9.91 17.02 -41.92
N CYS A 426 -8.81 17.57 -42.42
CA CYS A 426 -7.92 18.44 -41.66
C CYS A 426 -8.60 19.75 -41.24
N ASN A 427 -9.39 20.36 -42.13
CA ASN A 427 -10.13 21.60 -41.87
C ASN A 427 -11.22 21.35 -40.82
N ASN A 428 -11.98 20.27 -40.94
CA ASN A 428 -12.98 19.87 -39.95
C ASN A 428 -12.34 19.59 -38.59
N MET A 429 -11.18 18.94 -38.57
CA MET A 429 -10.47 18.69 -37.32
C MET A 429 -9.93 19.98 -36.71
N THR A 430 -9.42 20.89 -37.54
CA THR A 430 -8.99 22.23 -37.11
C THR A 430 -10.18 22.99 -36.52
N ALA A 431 -11.34 22.97 -37.19
CA ALA A 431 -12.56 23.60 -36.68
C ALA A 431 -13.03 22.99 -35.35
N TYR A 432 -12.88 21.67 -35.17
CA TYR A 432 -13.17 21.01 -33.90
C TYR A 432 -12.18 21.40 -32.80
N LEU A 433 -10.88 21.40 -33.08
CA LEU A 433 -9.84 21.85 -32.15
C LEU A 433 -9.98 23.31 -31.74
N GLU A 434 -10.51 24.15 -32.63
CA GLU A 434 -10.81 25.56 -32.36
C GLU A 434 -12.19 25.77 -31.71
N SER A 435 -13.02 24.71 -31.63
CA SER A 435 -14.37 24.79 -31.08
C SER A 435 -14.36 25.01 -29.56
N SER A 436 -15.45 25.62 -29.07
CA SER A 436 -15.68 25.74 -27.63
C SER A 436 -15.81 24.38 -26.96
N ASN A 437 -16.38 23.37 -27.63
CA ASN A 437 -16.54 22.03 -27.05
C ASN A 437 -15.20 21.37 -26.73
N PHE A 438 -14.24 21.44 -27.64
CA PHE A 438 -12.89 20.93 -27.39
C PHE A 438 -12.21 21.71 -26.26
N THR A 439 -12.36 23.03 -26.27
CA THR A 439 -11.85 23.91 -25.20
C THR A 439 -12.47 23.55 -23.85
N ASP A 440 -13.77 23.27 -23.79
CA ASP A 440 -14.53 22.94 -22.58
C ASP A 440 -14.12 21.57 -22.04
N ILE A 441 -13.93 20.56 -22.91
CA ILE A 441 -13.45 19.23 -22.51
C ILE A 441 -12.05 19.32 -21.90
N HIS A 442 -11.12 20.03 -22.57
CA HIS A 442 -9.79 20.22 -22.02
C HIS A 442 -9.79 21.08 -20.75
N HIS A 443 -10.69 22.07 -20.67
CA HIS A 443 -10.86 22.87 -19.48
C HIS A 443 -11.37 22.02 -18.31
N ASP A 444 -12.34 21.13 -18.54
CA ASP A 444 -12.88 20.22 -17.54
C ASP A 444 -11.80 19.23 -17.05
N GLN A 445 -11.01 18.66 -17.97
CA GLN A 445 -9.87 17.80 -17.60
C GLN A 445 -8.85 18.57 -16.76
N PHE A 446 -8.46 19.77 -17.20
CA PHE A 446 -7.53 20.61 -16.45
C PHE A 446 -8.06 21.00 -15.07
N LEU A 447 -9.37 21.29 -14.95
CA LEU A 447 -10.01 21.56 -13.66
C LEU A 447 -9.97 20.35 -12.73
N SER A 448 -10.17 19.14 -13.26
CA SER A 448 -10.08 17.91 -12.46
C SER A 448 -8.68 17.71 -11.85
N GLU A 449 -7.62 18.01 -12.62
CA GLU A 449 -6.24 17.94 -12.14
C GLU A 449 -5.91 19.07 -11.14
N ILE A 450 -6.44 20.28 -11.36
CA ILE A 450 -6.34 21.36 -10.36
C ILE A 450 -6.98 20.92 -9.04
N PHE A 451 -8.15 20.27 -9.06
CA PHE A 451 -8.81 19.83 -7.83
C PHE A 451 -7.99 18.79 -7.06
N ALA A 452 -7.31 17.86 -7.77
CA ALA A 452 -6.41 16.91 -7.15
C ALA A 452 -5.23 17.63 -6.44
N LEU A 453 -4.62 18.62 -7.11
CA LEU A 453 -3.54 19.42 -6.53
C LEU A 453 -4.01 20.27 -5.33
N GLU A 454 -5.21 20.83 -5.39
CA GLU A 454 -5.82 21.56 -4.28
C GLU A 454 -6.10 20.65 -3.07
N MET A 455 -6.52 19.40 -3.31
CA MET A 455 -6.74 18.40 -2.26
C MET A 455 -5.43 18.03 -1.54
N LEU A 456 -4.37 17.73 -2.30
CA LEU A 456 -3.04 17.47 -1.75
C LEU A 456 -2.51 18.65 -0.93
N ALA A 457 -2.69 19.88 -1.42
CA ALA A 457 -2.31 21.08 -0.67
C ALA A 457 -3.12 21.23 0.63
N THR A 458 -4.38 20.81 0.63
CA THR A 458 -5.26 20.83 1.82
C THR A 458 -4.79 19.84 2.87
N GLU A 459 -4.42 18.62 2.45
CA GLU A 459 -3.87 17.60 3.34
C GLU A 459 -2.57 18.08 3.99
N GLY A 460 -1.64 18.61 3.19
CA GLY A 460 -0.40 19.20 3.69
C GLY A 460 -0.62 20.36 4.65
N LEU A 461 -1.64 21.20 4.41
CA LEU A 461 -2.04 22.26 5.33
C LEU A 461 -2.62 21.72 6.63
N SER A 462 -3.41 20.63 6.58
CA SER A 462 -4.00 20.02 7.78
C SER A 462 -2.94 19.41 8.70
N VAL A 463 -1.94 18.73 8.12
CA VAL A 463 -0.79 18.19 8.84
C VAL A 463 0.00 19.32 9.48
N LEU A 464 0.23 20.41 8.73
CA LEU A 464 0.92 21.60 9.23
C LEU A 464 0.14 22.28 10.38
N GLU A 465 -1.19 22.40 10.26
CA GLU A 465 -2.05 22.98 11.30
C GLU A 465 -2.09 22.12 12.57
N THR A 466 -2.11 20.80 12.42
CA THR A 466 -2.08 19.85 13.54
C THR A 466 -0.75 19.93 14.27
N GLY A 467 0.38 19.87 13.55
CA GLY A 467 1.71 20.05 14.13
C GLY A 467 1.86 21.40 14.83
N TYR A 468 1.35 22.48 14.22
CA TYR A 468 1.31 23.80 14.83
C TYR A 468 0.49 23.84 16.13
N THR A 469 -0.67 23.18 16.17
CA THR A 469 -1.55 23.14 17.35
C THR A 469 -0.87 22.40 18.51
N LEU A 470 -0.18 21.29 18.22
CA LEU A 470 0.61 20.55 19.20
C LEU A 470 1.76 21.41 19.76
N LEU A 471 2.50 22.10 18.90
CA LEU A 471 3.59 23.00 19.31
C LEU A 471 3.10 24.19 20.16
N LEU A 472 1.92 24.73 19.85
CA LEU A 472 1.31 25.79 20.66
C LEU A 472 0.83 25.29 22.03
N ALA A 473 0.31 24.07 22.10
CA ALA A 473 -0.15 23.46 23.35
C ALA A 473 1.01 23.26 24.34
N ASP A 474 2.20 22.93 23.85
CA ASP A 474 3.42 22.70 24.65
C ASP A 474 4.26 23.98 24.87
N SER A 475 3.90 25.10 24.25
CA SER A 475 4.64 26.36 24.39
C SER A 475 4.26 27.13 25.66
N SER A 476 5.28 27.42 26.47
CA SER A 476 5.18 28.07 27.78
C SER A 476 5.49 29.57 27.78
N SER A 477 5.82 30.18 26.62
CA SER A 477 6.14 31.61 26.53
C SER A 477 5.48 32.30 25.33
N ASP A 478 5.05 33.56 25.50
CA ASP A 478 4.38 34.32 24.44
C ASP A 478 5.28 34.57 23.22
N GLU A 479 6.59 34.70 23.43
CA GLU A 479 7.55 34.88 22.34
C GLU A 479 7.71 33.60 21.50
N GLU A 480 7.72 32.43 22.14
CA GLU A 480 7.73 31.13 21.45
C GLU A 480 6.42 30.91 20.68
N ARG A 481 5.27 31.27 21.28
CA ARG A 481 3.96 31.23 20.59
C ARG A 481 3.92 32.14 19.36
N GLU A 482 4.50 33.34 19.44
CA GLU A 482 4.58 34.25 18.30
C GLU A 482 5.51 33.71 17.20
N ARG A 483 6.63 33.08 17.56
CA ARG A 483 7.54 32.42 16.61
C ARG A 483 6.87 31.23 15.91
N ILE A 484 6.15 30.40 16.66
CA ILE A 484 5.38 29.26 16.13
C ILE A 484 4.27 29.76 15.17
N GLN A 485 3.57 30.83 15.53
CA GLN A 485 2.59 31.52 14.65
C GLN A 485 3.19 32.01 13.34
N ARG A 486 4.37 32.64 13.41
CA ARG A 486 5.08 33.08 12.21
C ARG A 486 5.51 31.88 11.36
N SER A 487 6.05 30.82 11.97
CA SER A 487 6.48 29.62 11.25
C SER A 487 5.32 28.93 10.51
N TYR A 488 4.16 28.79 11.16
CA TYR A 488 2.94 28.28 10.51
C TYR A 488 2.54 29.13 9.28
N ALA A 489 2.51 30.45 9.44
CA ALA A 489 2.19 31.34 8.33
C ALA A 489 3.21 31.24 7.16
N HIS A 490 4.49 30.93 7.44
CA HIS A 490 5.49 30.65 6.39
C HIS A 490 5.23 29.32 5.71
N GLY A 491 5.02 28.24 6.48
CA GLY A 491 4.74 26.92 5.95
C GLY A 491 3.51 26.91 5.04
N ALA A 492 2.43 27.55 5.49
CA ALA A 492 1.18 27.64 4.74
C ALA A 492 1.33 28.47 3.45
N THR A 493 2.08 29.59 3.51
CA THR A 493 2.37 30.40 2.31
C THR A 493 3.17 29.60 1.29
N ARG A 494 4.19 28.85 1.72
CA ARG A 494 5.02 28.02 0.83
C ARG A 494 4.24 26.88 0.19
N LEU A 495 3.35 26.22 0.94
CA LEU A 495 2.45 25.20 0.38
C LEU A 495 1.54 25.79 -0.70
N HIS A 496 0.95 26.97 -0.46
CA HIS A 496 0.13 27.64 -1.48
C HIS A 496 0.92 28.05 -2.73
N VAL A 497 2.16 28.55 -2.56
CA VAL A 497 3.02 28.90 -3.71
C VAL A 497 3.38 27.65 -4.52
N ARG A 498 3.78 26.57 -3.84
CA ARG A 498 4.08 25.28 -4.49
C ARG A 498 2.89 24.76 -5.28
N MET A 499 1.70 24.72 -4.68
CA MET A 499 0.46 24.32 -5.37
C MET A 499 0.24 25.17 -6.64
N CYS A 500 0.43 26.49 -6.55
CA CYS A 500 0.29 27.37 -7.70
C CYS A 500 1.33 27.13 -8.80
N ASP A 501 2.56 26.76 -8.44
CA ASP A 501 3.62 26.45 -9.41
C ASP A 501 3.35 25.10 -10.10
N GLU A 502 2.88 24.08 -9.36
CA GLU A 502 2.44 22.80 -9.92
C GLU A 502 1.25 22.97 -10.88
N ILE A 503 0.28 23.83 -10.54
CA ILE A 503 -0.84 24.15 -11.44
C ILE A 503 -0.33 24.76 -12.76
N ASP A 504 0.68 25.62 -12.71
CA ASP A 504 1.28 26.22 -13.91
C ASP A 504 2.08 25.19 -14.73
N VAL A 505 2.83 24.28 -14.09
CA VAL A 505 3.55 23.17 -14.75
C VAL A 505 2.57 22.21 -15.41
N LYS A 506 1.52 21.79 -14.68
CA LYS A 506 0.54 20.83 -15.18
C LYS A 506 -0.24 21.38 -16.36
N LYS A 507 -0.56 22.67 -16.33
CA LYS A 507 -1.12 23.38 -17.48
C LYS A 507 -0.23 23.29 -18.73
N GLN A 508 1.06 23.54 -18.58
CA GLN A 508 2.02 23.47 -19.68
C GLN A 508 2.12 22.05 -20.22
N SER A 509 2.32 21.08 -19.33
CA SER A 509 2.40 19.65 -19.64
C SER A 509 1.16 19.15 -20.38
N LEU A 510 -0.04 19.46 -19.91
CA LEU A 510 -1.29 19.08 -20.60
C LEU A 510 -1.38 19.71 -22.00
N THR A 511 -0.97 20.96 -22.16
CA THR A 511 -1.01 21.63 -23.47
C THR A 511 -0.03 20.96 -24.45
N GLU A 512 1.18 20.68 -24.00
CA GLU A 512 2.24 20.04 -24.80
C GLU A 512 1.91 18.59 -25.14
N GLU A 513 1.44 17.81 -24.17
CA GLU A 513 1.06 16.40 -24.34
C GLU A 513 -0.15 16.25 -25.27
N THR A 514 -1.15 17.12 -25.13
CA THR A 514 -2.29 17.17 -26.05
C THR A 514 -1.81 17.45 -27.47
N GLN A 515 -0.91 18.43 -27.65
CA GLN A 515 -0.39 18.76 -28.97
C GLN A 515 0.44 17.62 -29.56
N ALA A 516 1.30 16.98 -28.76
CA ALA A 516 2.13 15.86 -29.19
C ALA A 516 1.29 14.65 -29.60
N THR A 517 0.31 14.28 -28.77
CA THR A 517 -0.54 13.11 -29.02
C THR A 517 -1.49 13.35 -30.18
N MET A 518 -2.01 14.57 -30.34
CA MET A 518 -2.83 14.94 -31.51
C MET A 518 -2.02 14.88 -32.81
N LYS A 519 -0.74 15.31 -32.79
CA LYS A 519 0.18 15.16 -33.92
C LYS A 519 0.45 13.69 -34.24
N GLU A 520 0.61 12.84 -33.23
CA GLU A 520 0.78 11.40 -33.42
C GLU A 520 -0.47 10.73 -34.00
N TRP A 521 -1.64 11.02 -33.44
CA TRP A 521 -2.92 10.52 -33.93
C TRP A 521 -3.17 10.91 -35.39
N MET A 522 -2.87 12.15 -35.77
CA MET A 522 -2.98 12.58 -37.17
C MET A 522 -2.01 11.89 -38.11
N ARG A 523 -0.81 11.55 -37.65
CA ARG A 523 0.13 10.75 -38.46
C ARG A 523 -0.40 9.34 -38.66
N ALA A 524 -0.98 8.73 -37.63
CA ALA A 524 -1.64 7.44 -37.74
C ALA A 524 -2.84 7.50 -38.69
N LYS A 525 -3.68 8.54 -38.59
CA LYS A 525 -4.83 8.75 -39.48
C LYS A 525 -4.44 9.11 -40.91
N ALA A 526 -3.30 9.74 -41.13
CA ALA A 526 -2.74 9.94 -42.47
C ALA A 526 -2.47 8.61 -43.16
N LEU A 527 -1.84 7.65 -42.46
CA LEU A 527 -1.57 6.32 -42.99
C LEU A 527 -2.86 5.52 -43.23
N ASP A 528 -3.82 5.62 -42.32
CA ASP A 528 -5.13 4.97 -42.40
C ASP A 528 -5.98 5.53 -43.56
N PHE A 529 -5.99 6.86 -43.72
CA PHE A 529 -6.65 7.55 -44.82
C PHE A 529 -6.05 7.15 -46.17
N GLU A 530 -4.71 7.13 -46.27
CA GLU A 530 -4.03 6.67 -47.49
C GLU A 530 -4.51 5.26 -47.84
N GLN A 531 -4.54 4.31 -46.90
CA GLN A 531 -5.01 2.95 -47.22
C GLN A 531 -6.51 2.88 -47.56
N THR A 532 -7.35 3.56 -46.79
CA THR A 532 -8.81 3.44 -46.89
C THR A 532 -9.35 4.15 -48.11
N PHE A 533 -8.89 5.38 -48.38
CA PHE A 533 -9.32 6.16 -49.54
C PHE A 533 -9.09 5.39 -50.84
N PHE A 534 -7.91 4.80 -51.03
CA PHE A 534 -7.61 4.06 -52.26
C PHE A 534 -8.37 2.73 -52.35
N GLN A 535 -8.68 2.08 -51.23
CA GLN A 535 -9.55 0.89 -51.23
C GLN A 535 -10.98 1.24 -51.63
N GLU A 536 -11.54 2.32 -51.09
CA GLU A 536 -12.89 2.79 -51.39
C GLU A 536 -13.00 3.33 -52.82
N TRP A 537 -11.97 4.07 -53.29
CA TRP A 537 -11.87 4.52 -54.66
C TRP A 537 -11.82 3.34 -55.63
N ASN A 538 -10.95 2.34 -55.36
CA ASN A 538 -10.87 1.12 -56.17
C ASN A 538 -12.20 0.38 -56.19
N ALA A 539 -12.86 0.20 -55.03
CA ALA A 539 -14.16 -0.46 -54.95
C ALA A 539 -15.25 0.30 -55.72
N THR A 540 -15.23 1.62 -55.69
CA THR A 540 -16.20 2.48 -56.41
C THR A 540 -15.93 2.46 -57.91
N ALA A 541 -14.68 2.59 -58.33
CA ALA A 541 -14.27 2.47 -59.72
C ALA A 541 -14.61 1.10 -60.31
N LEU A 542 -14.35 0.00 -59.58
CA LEU A 542 -14.71 -1.36 -60.00
C LEU A 542 -16.22 -1.56 -60.10
N ARG A 543 -17.02 -0.99 -59.17
CA ARG A 543 -18.49 -1.00 -59.26
C ARG A 543 -18.99 -0.25 -60.49
N SER A 544 -18.39 0.90 -60.81
CA SER A 544 -18.72 1.68 -62.00
C SER A 544 -18.34 0.95 -63.29
N ILE A 545 -17.19 0.26 -63.31
CA ILE A 545 -16.77 -0.62 -64.43
C ILE A 545 -17.71 -1.82 -64.57
N ALA A 546 -18.17 -2.42 -63.46
CA ALA A 546 -19.07 -3.58 -63.50
C ALA A 546 -20.46 -3.25 -64.07
N LYS A 547 -20.96 -2.02 -63.91
CA LYS A 547 -22.23 -1.57 -64.51
C LYS A 547 -22.21 -1.52 -66.05
N ILE A 548 -21.04 -1.65 -66.67
CA ILE A 548 -20.85 -1.68 -68.14
C ILE A 548 -21.34 -3.00 -68.75
N ASP A 549 -21.29 -4.11 -68.00
CA ASP A 549 -21.68 -5.45 -68.46
C ASP A 549 -23.16 -5.58 -68.87
N GLY A 550 -24.03 -4.66 -68.42
CA GLY A 550 -25.48 -4.76 -68.63
C GLY A 550 -26.00 -4.29 -69.99
N ARG A 551 -25.19 -3.64 -70.85
CA ARG A 551 -25.72 -2.90 -72.02
C ARG A 551 -25.13 -3.22 -73.40
N PHE A 552 -24.04 -3.98 -73.51
CA PHE A 552 -23.40 -4.28 -74.80
C PHE A 552 -23.09 -5.78 -74.97
N GLY A 553 -23.08 -6.26 -76.22
CA GLY A 553 -22.96 -7.68 -76.58
C GLY A 553 -21.75 -8.40 -75.96
N LEU A 554 -21.99 -9.61 -75.46
CA LEU A 554 -21.20 -10.39 -74.49
C LEU A 554 -19.70 -10.62 -74.76
N HIS A 555 -19.16 -10.40 -75.97
CA HIS A 555 -17.78 -10.79 -76.26
C HIS A 555 -16.78 -9.62 -76.21
N GLU A 556 -17.14 -8.44 -76.73
CA GLU A 556 -16.25 -7.27 -76.82
C GLU A 556 -16.10 -6.52 -75.47
N VAL A 557 -17.09 -6.67 -74.59
CA VAL A 557 -17.14 -6.03 -73.26
C VAL A 557 -16.11 -6.62 -72.29
N THR A 558 -15.83 -7.93 -72.38
CA THR A 558 -14.93 -8.62 -71.44
C THR A 558 -13.46 -8.24 -71.60
N VAL A 559 -13.00 -7.97 -72.82
CA VAL A 559 -11.62 -7.53 -73.10
C VAL A 559 -11.41 -6.10 -72.60
N THR A 560 -12.36 -5.22 -72.92
CA THR A 560 -12.33 -3.81 -72.52
C THR A 560 -12.33 -3.65 -70.99
N LYS A 561 -13.13 -4.46 -70.29
CA LYS A 561 -13.16 -4.50 -68.81
C LYS A 561 -11.80 -4.80 -68.19
N LYS A 562 -11.09 -5.83 -68.68
CA LYS A 562 -9.76 -6.19 -68.16
C LYS A 562 -8.72 -5.10 -68.39
N ILE A 563 -8.80 -4.38 -69.52
CA ILE A 563 -7.91 -3.25 -69.81
C ILE A 563 -8.17 -2.10 -68.83
N TYR A 564 -9.43 -1.79 -68.54
CA TYR A 564 -9.79 -0.77 -67.55
C TYR A 564 -9.38 -1.16 -66.12
N GLU A 565 -9.60 -2.41 -65.71
CA GLU A 565 -9.16 -2.92 -64.40
C GLU A 565 -7.64 -2.83 -64.24
N TRP A 566 -6.89 -3.24 -65.27
CA TRP A 566 -5.41 -3.15 -65.25
C TRP A 566 -4.93 -1.69 -65.21
N THR A 567 -5.54 -0.81 -66.02
CA THR A 567 -5.18 0.62 -66.07
C THR A 567 -5.49 1.31 -64.74
N LEU A 568 -6.64 0.99 -64.13
CA LEU A 568 -7.03 1.47 -62.80
C LEU A 568 -6.01 1.06 -61.74
N GLN A 569 -5.56 -0.21 -61.73
CA GLN A 569 -4.57 -0.70 -60.77
C GLN A 569 -3.19 -0.02 -60.94
N GLN A 570 -2.74 0.18 -62.18
CA GLN A 570 -1.49 0.91 -62.45
C GLN A 570 -1.56 2.38 -62.03
N ASN A 571 -2.69 3.04 -62.30
CA ASN A 571 -2.91 4.43 -61.94
C ASN A 571 -3.06 4.61 -60.43
N LEU A 572 -3.74 3.69 -59.74
CA LEU A 572 -3.80 3.63 -58.28
C LEU A 572 -2.41 3.49 -57.67
N ALA A 573 -1.59 2.54 -58.14
CA ALA A 573 -0.23 2.37 -57.64
C ALA A 573 0.65 3.62 -57.86
N ARG A 574 0.50 4.28 -59.02
CA ARG A 574 1.21 5.53 -59.34
C ARG A 574 0.73 6.71 -58.50
N ALA A 575 -0.57 6.83 -58.25
CA ALA A 575 -1.14 7.84 -57.35
C ALA A 575 -0.67 7.62 -55.91
N PHE A 576 -0.76 6.37 -55.42
CA PHE A 576 -0.33 5.97 -54.07
C PHE A 576 1.14 6.32 -53.79
N SER A 577 2.04 5.99 -54.72
CA SER A 577 3.48 6.24 -54.52
C SER A 577 3.87 7.72 -54.38
N LYS A 578 3.01 8.64 -54.82
CA LYS A 578 3.29 10.09 -54.88
C LYS A 578 2.46 10.91 -53.91
N PHE A 579 1.32 10.39 -53.44
CA PHE A 579 0.51 11.07 -52.44
C PHE A 579 1.12 10.81 -51.06
N LYS A 580 1.41 11.88 -50.33
CA LYS A 580 1.77 11.84 -48.91
C LYS A 580 0.89 12.85 -48.20
N ALA A 581 -0.01 12.37 -47.36
CA ALA A 581 -0.84 13.23 -46.54
C ALA A 581 0.05 14.13 -45.65
N LYS A 582 -0.04 15.45 -45.84
CA LYS A 582 0.70 16.41 -45.02
C LYS A 582 -0.15 16.76 -43.81
N VAL A 583 0.36 16.48 -42.61
CA VAL A 583 -0.28 16.88 -41.35
C VAL A 583 -0.12 18.40 -41.17
N PRO A 584 -1.19 19.16 -40.87
CA PRO A 584 -1.11 20.59 -40.58
C PRO A 584 -0.28 20.85 -39.32
N ASP A 585 0.39 22.00 -39.24
CA ASP A 585 1.03 22.43 -38.00
C ASP A 585 0.04 23.25 -37.16
N TRP A 586 -0.54 22.61 -36.15
CA TRP A 586 -1.49 23.26 -35.24
C TRP A 586 -0.78 23.87 -34.03
N ASN A 587 -1.07 25.14 -33.76
CA ASN A 587 -0.80 25.78 -32.47
C ASN A 587 -2.10 25.83 -31.68
N ILE A 588 -2.23 24.94 -30.69
CA ILE A 588 -3.40 24.91 -29.81
C ILE A 588 -3.39 26.19 -28.96
N LYS A 589 -4.56 26.83 -28.78
CA LYS A 589 -4.69 27.99 -27.90
C LYS A 589 -4.33 27.57 -26.47
N ASN A 590 -3.45 28.33 -25.82
CA ASN A 590 -3.06 28.10 -24.43
C ASN A 590 -4.29 28.03 -23.52
N LEU A 591 -4.36 26.98 -22.69
CA LEU A 591 -5.39 26.84 -21.66
C LEU A 591 -5.40 28.09 -20.77
N THR A 592 -6.59 28.52 -20.34
CA THR A 592 -6.71 29.68 -19.42
C THR A 592 -7.05 29.18 -18.02
N ILE A 593 -6.27 29.62 -17.04
CA ILE A 593 -6.52 29.33 -15.62
C ILE A 593 -7.69 30.21 -15.18
N PRO A 594 -8.64 29.70 -14.37
CA PRO A 594 -9.71 30.52 -13.83
C PRO A 594 -9.17 31.79 -13.16
N LYS A 595 -9.76 32.96 -13.50
CA LYS A 595 -9.29 34.27 -13.01
C LYS A 595 -9.18 34.34 -11.49
N LYS A 596 -10.06 33.63 -10.76
CA LYS A 596 -10.02 33.55 -9.29
C LYS A 596 -8.76 32.82 -8.79
N THR A 597 -8.41 31.68 -9.39
CA THR A 597 -7.21 30.91 -9.07
C THR A 597 -5.96 31.70 -9.42
N MET A 598 -5.92 32.37 -10.59
CA MET A 598 -4.82 33.28 -10.91
C MET A 598 -4.68 34.43 -9.92
N ALA A 599 -5.79 35.04 -9.48
CA ALA A 599 -5.77 36.09 -8.48
C ALA A 599 -5.32 35.56 -7.10
N PHE A 600 -5.69 34.33 -6.74
CA PHE A 600 -5.19 33.65 -5.55
C PHE A 600 -3.67 33.44 -5.64
N CYS A 601 -3.19 32.81 -6.72
CA CYS A 601 -1.77 32.55 -6.94
C CYS A 601 -0.95 33.83 -7.03
N ALA A 602 -1.46 34.86 -7.70
CA ALA A 602 -0.82 36.18 -7.74
C ALA A 602 -0.72 36.81 -6.35
N ARG A 603 -1.76 36.69 -5.50
CA ARG A 603 -1.71 37.17 -4.12
C ARG A 603 -0.76 36.35 -3.25
N ALA A 604 -0.75 35.03 -3.37
CA ALA A 604 0.17 34.14 -2.65
C ALA A 604 1.63 34.48 -3.00
N ARG A 605 1.95 34.57 -4.30
CA ARG A 605 3.27 34.96 -4.81
C ARG A 605 3.64 36.40 -4.43
N ALA A 606 2.70 37.34 -4.45
CA ALA A 606 2.96 38.72 -4.03
C ALA A 606 3.18 38.84 -2.51
N TYR A 607 2.49 38.02 -1.71
CA TYR A 607 2.69 37.95 -0.27
C TYR A 607 4.09 37.41 0.07
N ASP A 608 4.54 36.37 -0.65
CA ASP A 608 5.90 35.85 -0.56
C ASP A 608 6.94 36.92 -0.94
N LYS A 609 6.76 37.57 -2.11
CA LYS A 609 7.67 38.65 -2.60
C LYS A 609 7.74 39.87 -1.71
N ARG A 610 6.64 40.35 -1.12
CA ARG A 610 6.65 41.51 -0.19
C ARG A 610 7.40 41.17 1.10
N ARG A 611 7.47 39.89 1.46
CA ARG A 611 8.19 39.42 2.63
C ARG A 611 9.70 39.42 2.39
N ASP A 612 10.12 39.09 1.18
CA ASP A 612 11.51 39.15 0.74
C ASP A 612 12.05 40.58 0.53
N GLN A 613 11.19 41.61 0.56
CA GLN A 613 11.58 43.04 0.47
C GLN A 613 11.94 43.70 1.82
N ARG A 614 11.84 42.98 2.95
CA ARG A 614 12.61 43.37 4.15
C ARG A 614 14.06 43.02 3.86
N GLN A 615 15.03 43.92 4.20
CA GLN A 615 16.47 43.85 3.86
C GLN A 615 16.89 42.48 3.32
N PRO A 616 17.36 42.37 2.05
CA PRO A 616 17.55 41.10 1.37
C PRO A 616 18.26 40.15 2.31
N VAL A 617 17.55 39.07 2.65
CA VAL A 617 18.05 38.09 3.58
C VAL A 617 19.39 37.62 3.03
N GLU A 618 20.46 37.92 3.75
CA GLU A 618 21.81 37.68 3.23
C GLU A 618 21.94 36.15 3.04
N GLU A 619 22.14 35.72 1.78
CA GLU A 619 22.25 34.31 1.42
C GLU A 619 23.73 33.93 1.38
N ALA A 620 24.14 32.99 2.24
CA ALA A 620 25.53 32.54 2.33
C ALA A 620 25.64 31.05 1.98
N ASN A 621 26.63 30.67 1.18
CA ASN A 621 26.89 29.28 0.82
C ASN A 621 27.21 28.42 2.05
N CYS A 622 26.56 27.26 2.16
CA CYS A 622 26.56 26.44 3.37
C CYS A 622 27.84 25.61 3.59
N TYR A 623 28.94 26.24 4.01
CA TYR A 623 30.10 25.52 4.57
C TYR A 623 30.02 25.47 6.10
N LEU A 624 30.03 24.27 6.70
CA LEU A 624 29.79 24.04 8.13
C LEU A 624 30.68 24.87 9.08
N SER A 625 31.87 25.26 8.64
CA SER A 625 32.82 26.10 9.38
C SER A 625 32.41 27.57 9.54
N ASN A 626 31.51 28.07 8.67
CA ASN A 626 31.16 29.48 8.58
C ASN A 626 29.93 29.91 9.42
N PHE A 627 29.28 28.96 10.13
CA PHE A 627 27.98 29.14 10.79
C PHE A 627 28.03 29.19 12.32
N TRP A 628 29.15 28.79 12.93
CA TRP A 628 29.29 28.76 14.39
C TRP A 628 29.72 30.11 15.00
N ASP A 629 29.81 31.16 14.18
CA ASP A 629 29.93 32.53 14.65
C ASP A 629 28.61 32.99 15.28
N HIS A 630 28.70 33.56 16.48
CA HIS A 630 27.57 33.96 17.31
C HIS A 630 26.69 35.02 16.61
N ASP A 631 27.28 35.91 15.80
CA ASP A 631 26.53 36.91 15.03
C ASP A 631 25.69 36.24 13.93
N ARG A 632 26.30 35.37 13.13
CA ARG A 632 25.62 34.66 12.04
C ARG A 632 24.55 33.69 12.55
N LEU A 633 24.78 33.04 13.68
CA LEU A 633 23.79 32.18 14.31
C LEU A 633 22.58 32.99 14.79
N ASN A 634 22.79 34.16 15.41
CA ASN A 634 21.72 35.08 15.81
C ASN A 634 20.98 35.70 14.62
N ARG A 635 21.68 35.92 13.50
CA ARG A 635 21.09 36.42 12.25
C ARG A 635 20.28 35.35 11.51
N LEU A 636 20.71 34.09 11.56
CA LEU A 636 19.88 32.94 11.17
C LEU A 636 18.67 32.76 12.09
N HIS A 637 18.85 32.89 13.40
CA HIS A 637 17.77 32.80 14.41
C HIS A 637 16.72 33.90 14.28
N SER A 638 17.12 35.09 13.83
CA SER A 638 16.22 36.21 13.56
C SER A 638 15.62 36.19 12.16
N GLY A 639 16.06 35.25 11.29
CA GLY A 639 15.60 35.12 9.91
C GLY A 639 16.16 36.17 8.94
N THR A 640 17.22 36.89 9.34
CA THR A 640 17.91 37.92 8.55
C THR A 640 19.10 37.39 7.73
N LEU A 641 19.49 36.12 7.93
CA LEU A 641 20.48 35.36 7.16
C LEU A 641 19.87 34.00 6.73
N ARG A 642 20.10 33.54 5.49
CA ARG A 642 19.65 32.24 4.96
C ARG A 642 20.83 31.46 4.36
N CYS A 643 20.78 30.14 4.50
CA CYS A 643 21.82 29.23 4.04
C CYS A 643 21.50 28.75 2.63
N LYS A 644 22.41 28.96 1.67
CA LYS A 644 22.24 28.55 0.26
C LYS A 644 23.03 27.27 -0.02
N LEU A 645 22.32 26.21 -0.41
CA LEU A 645 22.88 24.92 -0.84
C LEU A 645 22.40 24.73 -2.29
N ASP A 646 23.33 24.80 -3.24
CA ASP A 646 23.06 24.86 -4.68
C ASP A 646 22.10 26.01 -5.06
N ASP A 647 21.04 25.72 -5.81
CA ASP A 647 20.09 26.71 -6.34
C ASP A 647 19.02 27.13 -5.30
N ARG A 648 19.08 26.59 -4.08
CA ARG A 648 17.99 26.69 -3.09
C ARG A 648 18.45 27.27 -1.76
N SER A 649 17.55 28.00 -1.09
CA SER A 649 17.84 28.82 0.09
C SER A 649 17.00 28.39 1.30
N TYR A 650 17.65 28.17 2.44
CA TYR A 650 17.11 27.56 3.64
C TYR A 650 17.20 28.53 4.84
N GLY A 651 16.08 28.74 5.55
CA GLY A 651 16.06 29.47 6.83
C GLY A 651 16.27 28.53 8.01
N LEU A 652 16.65 29.07 9.18
CA LEU A 652 16.95 28.27 10.39
C LEU A 652 15.80 27.30 10.73
N ASP A 653 14.55 27.72 10.61
CA ASP A 653 13.39 26.86 10.91
C ASP A 653 13.25 25.66 9.94
N ARG A 654 13.68 25.79 8.67
CA ARG A 654 13.70 24.67 7.71
C ARG A 654 14.94 23.77 7.83
N LEU A 655 16.05 24.32 8.31
CA LEU A 655 17.25 23.56 8.71
C LEU A 655 16.97 22.68 9.95
N PHE A 656 15.91 22.97 10.70
CA PHE A 656 15.53 22.25 11.91
C PHE A 656 14.21 21.45 11.80
N LEU A 657 13.40 21.65 10.76
CA LEU A 657 12.09 20.96 10.59
C LEU A 657 12.12 19.73 9.68
N THR A 658 13.29 19.24 9.27
CA THR A 658 13.37 17.90 8.66
C THR A 658 14.07 16.95 9.64
N SER A 659 13.23 16.16 10.32
CA SER A 659 13.50 15.01 11.21
C SER A 659 13.84 15.27 12.69
N CYS A 660 12.80 15.31 13.55
CA CYS A 660 12.85 15.02 14.99
C CYS A 660 11.43 14.75 15.58
N PRO A 661 11.22 13.77 16.50
CA PRO A 661 9.93 13.54 17.18
C PRO A 661 9.70 14.40 18.44
N LEU A 662 8.42 14.55 18.81
CA LEU A 662 7.89 15.32 19.95
C LEU A 662 8.28 14.72 21.32
N GLN A 663 9.51 14.97 21.81
CA GLN A 663 9.86 15.02 23.26
C GLN A 663 11.34 15.41 23.59
N ALA A 664 12.04 16.16 22.72
CA ALA A 664 13.41 16.62 23.00
C ALA A 664 13.44 17.96 23.80
N PRO A 665 14.37 18.15 24.77
CA PRO A 665 14.45 19.40 25.53
C PRO A 665 15.13 20.55 24.75
N LYS A 666 14.61 21.76 24.99
CA LYS A 666 14.70 23.02 24.21
C LYS A 666 16.08 23.63 23.84
N ARG A 667 17.22 22.92 23.93
CA ARG A 667 18.52 23.41 23.38
C ARG A 667 19.44 22.32 22.79
N SER A 668 18.92 21.14 22.49
CA SER A 668 19.68 20.06 21.86
C SER A 668 19.33 19.98 20.37
N LEU A 669 20.36 19.99 19.51
CA LEU A 669 20.27 19.82 18.06
C LEU A 669 20.30 18.34 17.62
N ASN A 670 20.17 17.41 18.57
CA ASN A 670 20.32 15.97 18.32
C ASN A 670 18.95 15.27 18.25
N CYS A 671 18.57 14.96 17.03
CA CYS A 671 17.48 14.07 16.64
C CYS A 671 18.07 12.67 16.48
N THR A 672 17.84 11.80 17.46
CA THR A 672 18.54 10.51 17.58
C THR A 672 17.72 9.29 17.18
N GLU A 673 16.64 9.42 16.41
CA GLU A 673 15.84 8.25 16.00
C GLU A 673 15.39 8.32 14.54
N LYS A 674 15.60 7.20 13.82
CA LYS A 674 14.99 6.93 12.51
C LYS A 674 13.46 6.87 12.72
N PRO A 675 12.62 7.45 11.84
CA PRO A 675 11.18 7.21 11.90
C PRO A 675 10.93 5.70 11.83
N VAL A 676 10.31 5.15 12.87
CA VAL A 676 9.69 3.84 12.78
C VAL A 676 8.57 4.01 11.76
N SER A 677 8.61 3.27 10.65
CA SER A 677 7.55 3.36 9.64
C SER A 677 6.26 2.81 10.25
N VAL A 678 5.44 3.70 10.80
CA VAL A 678 4.05 3.44 11.21
C VAL A 678 3.09 3.81 10.07
N LEU A 679 3.62 4.03 8.87
CA LEU A 679 2.85 4.42 7.70
C LEU A 679 2.88 3.28 6.68
N ASP A 680 1.69 2.92 6.23
CA ASP A 680 1.44 1.81 5.32
C ASP A 680 1.92 2.18 3.89
N ILE A 681 2.00 1.21 2.98
CA ILE A 681 2.57 1.44 1.64
C ILE A 681 1.81 2.51 0.82
N ASP A 682 0.54 2.76 1.17
CA ASP A 682 -0.32 3.78 0.57
C ASP A 682 0.01 5.20 1.07
N ASP A 683 0.48 5.35 2.31
CA ASP A 683 0.96 6.61 2.88
C ASP A 683 2.29 7.02 2.22
N PHE A 684 3.09 6.05 1.79
CA PHE A 684 4.30 6.27 0.99
C PHE A 684 3.99 6.82 -0.41
N ARG A 685 2.88 6.40 -1.04
CA ARG A 685 2.42 6.92 -2.34
C ARG A 685 1.85 8.34 -2.24
N LEU A 686 1.11 8.65 -1.17
CA LEU A 686 0.63 10.02 -0.88
C LEU A 686 1.78 11.03 -0.66
N ILE A 687 2.93 10.56 -0.13
CA ILE A 687 4.15 11.37 0.06
C ILE A 687 4.94 11.55 -1.25
N GLU A 688 4.98 10.51 -2.09
CA GLU A 688 5.57 10.55 -3.44
C GLU A 688 4.79 11.51 -4.37
N ASP A 689 3.45 11.45 -4.37
CA ASP A 689 2.56 12.33 -5.16
C ASP A 689 2.57 13.80 -4.68
N ALA A 690 3.03 14.07 -3.44
CA ALA A 690 3.31 15.40 -2.91
C ALA A 690 4.67 15.98 -3.37
N GLY A 691 5.38 15.30 -4.29
CA GLY A 691 6.58 15.76 -4.98
C GLY A 691 7.87 15.65 -4.16
N ILE A 692 8.07 14.56 -3.43
CA ILE A 692 9.36 14.18 -2.83
C ILE A 692 9.98 13.08 -3.72
N ASP A 693 11.25 13.24 -4.11
CA ASP A 693 11.91 12.42 -5.13
C ASP A 693 12.01 10.93 -4.72
N ARG A 694 11.63 10.03 -5.64
CA ARG A 694 11.60 8.57 -5.51
C ARG A 694 12.96 7.96 -5.12
N SER A 695 14.08 8.61 -5.41
CA SER A 695 15.44 8.17 -5.04
C SER A 695 15.78 8.31 -3.55
N LEU A 696 15.05 9.17 -2.81
CA LEU A 696 15.14 9.35 -1.36
C LEU A 696 14.35 8.29 -0.57
N ILE A 697 13.54 7.50 -1.27
CA ILE A 697 12.70 6.43 -0.70
C ILE A 697 13.19 5.04 -1.14
N GLU A 698 13.66 4.88 -2.39
CA GLU A 698 14.01 3.58 -2.97
C GLU A 698 15.52 3.30 -3.08
N GLY A 699 16.39 4.25 -2.74
CA GLY A 699 17.84 4.05 -2.87
C GLY A 699 18.31 3.86 -4.32
N GLY A 700 17.76 4.64 -5.26
CA GLY A 700 18.22 4.72 -6.65
C GLY A 700 18.24 3.40 -7.45
N GLU A 701 18.65 3.48 -8.72
CA GLU A 701 18.48 2.41 -9.72
C GLU A 701 19.29 1.12 -9.47
N ALA A 702 20.16 1.07 -8.45
CA ALA A 702 20.77 -0.18 -7.99
C ALA A 702 19.83 -1.04 -7.13
N GLY A 703 18.83 -0.44 -6.47
CA GLY A 703 17.78 -1.16 -5.73
C GLY A 703 16.82 -1.93 -6.66
N ALA A 704 16.62 -1.42 -7.87
CA ALA A 704 15.71 -2.01 -8.86
C ALA A 704 16.35 -3.11 -9.73
N SER A 705 17.68 -3.17 -9.85
CA SER A 705 18.36 -4.10 -10.77
C SER A 705 19.37 -5.08 -10.14
N SER A 706 19.67 -4.96 -8.84
CA SER A 706 20.54 -5.91 -8.12
C SER A 706 19.92 -6.51 -6.86
N TRP A 707 18.58 -6.52 -6.79
CA TRP A 707 17.87 -7.51 -5.98
C TRP A 707 18.16 -8.91 -6.53
N LYS A 708 19.21 -9.53 -5.99
CA LYS A 708 19.30 -11.00 -5.91
C LYS A 708 18.86 -11.39 -4.50
N PRO A 709 17.96 -12.39 -4.38
CA PRO A 709 17.53 -12.85 -3.07
C PRO A 709 18.75 -13.27 -2.26
N PRO A 710 18.74 -13.06 -0.94
CA PRO A 710 19.87 -13.35 -0.09
C PRO A 710 20.33 -14.78 -0.39
N GLU A 711 21.59 -14.93 -0.80
CA GLU A 711 22.31 -16.14 -0.44
C GLU A 711 22.29 -16.14 1.08
N VAL A 712 21.29 -16.88 1.56
CA VAL A 712 21.09 -17.38 2.90
C VAL A 712 22.44 -17.34 3.59
N TRP A 713 22.59 -16.38 4.49
CA TRP A 713 23.43 -16.59 5.65
C TRP A 713 23.19 -18.04 6.01
N LYS A 714 24.21 -18.89 5.89
CA LYS A 714 24.15 -20.18 6.54
C LYS A 714 24.20 -19.85 8.02
N ASP A 715 23.08 -19.35 8.55
CA ASP A 715 22.52 -19.77 9.81
C ASP A 715 23.01 -21.19 9.98
N ALA A 716 23.74 -21.44 11.06
CA ALA A 716 23.99 -22.79 11.52
C ALA A 716 22.73 -23.59 11.22
N PRO A 717 22.82 -24.67 10.42
CA PRO A 717 21.70 -25.19 9.65
C PRO A 717 20.43 -25.17 10.51
N LYS A 718 19.27 -24.77 9.96
CA LYS A 718 17.94 -24.80 10.60
C LYS A 718 17.52 -26.16 11.20
N ASN A 719 18.47 -27.10 11.26
CA ASN A 719 18.46 -28.45 11.80
C ASN A 719 19.40 -28.63 13.02
N ALA A 720 20.01 -27.58 13.58
CA ALA A 720 20.83 -27.70 14.80
C ALA A 720 19.93 -28.09 15.97
N GLY A 721 19.86 -29.40 16.25
CA GLY A 721 19.18 -29.89 17.44
C GLY A 721 20.01 -29.59 18.69
N VAL A 722 19.33 -29.32 19.80
CA VAL A 722 19.92 -29.12 21.12
C VAL A 722 19.61 -30.32 22.01
N ASP A 723 20.56 -30.79 22.83
CA ASP A 723 20.31 -31.84 23.81
C ASP A 723 19.49 -31.28 24.99
N CYS A 724 18.17 -31.23 24.81
CA CYS A 724 17.25 -30.69 25.82
C CYS A 724 17.29 -31.48 27.13
N LYS A 725 17.58 -32.78 27.07
CA LYS A 725 17.70 -33.62 28.26
C LYS A 725 19.00 -33.34 29.00
N GLY A 726 20.12 -33.22 28.29
CA GLY A 726 21.42 -32.83 28.84
C GLY A 726 21.37 -31.43 29.47
N LYS A 727 20.67 -30.49 28.83
CA LYS A 727 20.44 -29.13 29.35
C LYS A 727 19.35 -29.03 30.42
N LYS A 728 18.67 -30.13 30.77
CA LYS A 728 17.56 -30.16 31.73
C LYS A 728 16.48 -29.08 31.47
N ILE A 729 16.12 -28.90 30.19
CA ILE A 729 15.10 -27.93 29.78
C ILE A 729 13.77 -28.25 30.48
N SER A 730 13.21 -27.27 31.21
CA SER A 730 11.93 -27.38 31.92
C SER A 730 11.08 -26.16 31.61
N TRP A 731 9.76 -26.34 31.46
CA TRP A 731 8.79 -25.26 31.21
C TRP A 731 8.59 -24.31 32.39
N SER A 732 9.14 -24.64 33.55
CA SER A 732 9.21 -23.72 34.69
C SER A 732 10.22 -22.57 34.47
N PHE A 733 10.92 -22.51 33.34
CA PHE A 733 11.94 -21.49 33.05
C PHE A 733 11.81 -20.99 31.61
N TYR A 734 11.83 -19.68 31.37
CA TYR A 734 11.81 -19.08 30.03
C TYR A 734 13.22 -18.70 29.54
N SER A 735 14.12 -19.69 29.43
CA SER A 735 15.38 -19.44 28.72
C SER A 735 15.11 -19.23 27.22
N ARG A 736 16.03 -18.56 26.52
CA ARG A 736 15.94 -18.36 25.06
C ARG A 736 15.75 -19.70 24.33
N ASP A 737 16.51 -20.73 24.75
CA ASP A 737 16.37 -22.10 24.24
C ASP A 737 14.95 -22.65 24.44
N VAL A 738 14.32 -22.41 25.61
CA VAL A 738 12.95 -22.85 25.91
C VAL A 738 11.93 -22.18 24.98
N LEU A 739 12.08 -20.87 24.75
CA LEU A 739 11.22 -20.11 23.85
C LEU A 739 11.36 -20.57 22.40
N ASP A 740 12.59 -20.78 21.94
CA ASP A 740 12.86 -21.26 20.60
C ASP A 740 12.38 -22.71 20.41
N ILE A 741 12.43 -23.57 21.43
CA ILE A 741 11.84 -24.92 21.42
C ILE A 741 10.30 -24.85 21.39
N ALA A 742 9.68 -23.96 22.18
CA ALA A 742 8.23 -23.76 22.22
C ALA A 742 7.67 -23.25 20.88
N ASP A 743 8.39 -22.34 20.22
CA ASP A 743 8.02 -21.78 18.92
C ASP A 743 8.36 -22.72 17.75
N GLY A 744 8.98 -23.87 18.00
CA GLY A 744 9.37 -24.82 16.95
C GLY A 744 10.60 -24.41 16.14
N ARG A 745 11.34 -23.40 16.60
CA ARG A 745 12.58 -22.88 16.00
C ARG A 745 13.78 -23.77 16.32
N LEU A 746 13.81 -24.34 17.52
CA LEU A 746 14.81 -25.34 17.95
C LEU A 746 14.20 -26.74 18.07
N ARG A 747 15.04 -27.76 17.84
CA ARG A 747 14.65 -29.18 17.98
C ARG A 747 15.38 -29.82 19.14
N CYS A 748 14.70 -30.62 19.94
CA CYS A 748 15.33 -31.42 20.99
C CYS A 748 15.91 -32.70 20.42
N LEU A 749 17.19 -32.98 20.66
CA LEU A 749 17.85 -34.24 20.29
C LEU A 749 17.43 -35.37 21.22
N ARG A 750 17.30 -36.58 20.67
CA ARG A 750 17.13 -37.79 21.49
C ARG A 750 18.40 -38.04 22.29
N SER A 751 18.30 -38.17 23.60
CA SER A 751 19.46 -38.47 24.44
C SER A 751 20.03 -39.85 24.12
N GLY A 752 21.30 -39.89 23.69
CA GLY A 752 21.95 -41.11 23.19
C GLY A 752 21.50 -41.58 21.80
N GLY A 753 20.67 -40.79 21.11
CA GLY A 753 20.22 -41.05 19.75
C GLY A 753 21.15 -40.48 18.69
N ARG A 754 20.81 -40.66 17.42
CA ARG A 754 21.56 -40.09 16.30
C ARG A 754 21.26 -38.58 16.17
N PRO A 755 22.16 -37.76 15.59
CA PRO A 755 22.01 -36.30 15.52
C PRO A 755 20.75 -35.79 14.80
N TRP A 756 20.12 -36.64 13.99
CA TRP A 756 18.90 -36.34 13.24
C TRP A 756 17.63 -36.89 13.89
N GLU A 757 17.73 -37.61 15.01
CA GLU A 757 16.58 -38.01 15.82
C GLU A 757 16.15 -36.83 16.69
N THR A 758 15.13 -36.11 16.27
CA THR A 758 14.75 -34.83 16.88
C THR A 758 13.25 -34.71 17.13
N MET A 759 12.86 -33.94 18.14
CA MET A 759 11.47 -33.61 18.45
C MET A 759 11.30 -32.09 18.60
N ARG A 760 10.23 -31.49 18.03
CA ARG A 760 9.91 -30.06 18.20
C ARG A 760 8.41 -29.80 18.20
N TRP A 761 8.02 -28.62 18.68
CA TRP A 761 6.66 -28.09 18.47
C TRP A 761 6.50 -27.56 17.05
N VAL A 762 5.29 -27.65 16.51
CA VAL A 762 4.86 -27.01 15.28
C VAL A 762 3.60 -26.21 15.61
N ASN A 763 3.66 -24.90 15.42
CA ASN A 763 2.57 -23.97 15.75
C ASN A 763 2.04 -24.08 17.19
N ARG A 764 2.90 -24.46 18.15
CA ARG A 764 2.58 -24.64 19.59
C ARG A 764 1.44 -25.63 19.89
N GLN A 765 1.01 -26.43 18.92
CA GLN A 765 -0.10 -27.38 19.08
C GLN A 765 0.29 -28.79 18.65
N MET A 766 0.99 -28.92 17.52
CA MET A 766 1.43 -30.20 16.99
C MET A 766 2.86 -30.52 17.41
N VAL A 767 3.20 -31.80 17.49
CA VAL A 767 4.57 -32.27 17.77
C VAL A 767 5.13 -32.94 16.53
N GLU A 768 6.27 -32.46 16.01
CA GLU A 768 7.00 -33.11 14.93
C GLU A 768 8.13 -33.98 15.51
N VAL A 769 8.15 -35.26 15.13
CA VAL A 769 9.22 -36.20 15.46
C VAL A 769 9.91 -36.63 14.18
N CYS A 770 11.20 -36.33 14.07
CA CYS A 770 12.06 -36.78 12.98
C CYS A 770 12.90 -37.95 13.44
N ARG A 771 12.80 -39.10 12.75
CA ARG A 771 13.65 -40.29 12.99
C ARG A 771 14.82 -40.37 12.01
N SER A 772 14.74 -39.65 10.90
CA SER A 772 15.81 -39.46 9.93
C SER A 772 15.70 -38.07 9.30
N VAL A 773 16.74 -37.64 8.58
CA VAL A 773 16.77 -36.34 7.87
C VAL A 773 15.56 -36.14 6.96
N ASN A 774 15.00 -37.22 6.40
CA ASN A 774 13.91 -37.18 5.43
C ASN A 774 12.58 -37.76 5.94
N VAL A 775 12.51 -38.19 7.21
CA VAL A 775 11.32 -38.86 7.77
C VAL A 775 10.95 -38.19 9.08
N CYS A 776 10.09 -37.18 8.96
CA CYS A 776 9.43 -36.50 10.07
C CYS A 776 7.94 -36.82 10.05
N LYS A 777 7.36 -37.09 11.21
CA LYS A 777 5.91 -37.25 11.39
C LYS A 777 5.42 -36.19 12.36
N THR A 778 4.32 -35.53 12.02
CA THR A 778 3.61 -34.61 12.90
C THR A 778 2.47 -35.34 13.60
N TYR A 779 2.30 -35.06 14.88
CA TYR A 779 1.25 -35.58 15.73
C TYR A 779 0.41 -34.41 16.23
N ALA A 780 -0.92 -34.59 16.27
CA ALA A 780 -1.86 -33.54 16.66
C ALA A 780 -1.68 -33.12 18.12
N SER A 781 -1.28 -34.06 18.97
CA SER A 781 -0.91 -33.84 20.36
C SER A 781 0.30 -34.69 20.74
N ILE A 782 0.90 -34.41 21.89
CA ILE A 782 2.02 -35.20 22.40
C ILE A 782 1.58 -36.58 22.88
N GLU A 783 0.31 -36.72 23.26
CA GLU A 783 -0.33 -37.98 23.65
C GLU A 783 -0.44 -38.96 22.47
N ASP A 784 -0.51 -38.44 21.24
CA ASP A 784 -0.56 -39.24 20.01
C ASP A 784 0.82 -39.75 19.56
N VAL A 785 1.91 -39.30 20.21
CA VAL A 785 3.27 -39.71 19.87
C VAL A 785 3.48 -41.17 20.31
N PRO A 786 3.92 -42.08 19.41
CA PRO A 786 4.12 -43.49 19.72
C PRO A 786 5.07 -43.68 20.91
N PHE A 787 4.82 -44.70 21.73
CA PHE A 787 5.60 -44.98 22.94
C PHE A 787 7.12 -45.10 22.70
N GLU A 788 7.53 -45.56 21.51
CA GLU A 788 8.93 -45.67 21.09
C GLU A 788 9.66 -44.31 21.00
N ASP A 789 8.90 -43.23 20.79
CA ASP A 789 9.36 -41.84 20.70
C ASP A 789 8.94 -41.06 21.96
N ASN A 790 9.07 -41.68 23.15
CA ASN A 790 8.68 -41.06 24.41
C ASN A 790 9.36 -39.68 24.58
N PRO A 791 8.60 -38.57 24.74
CA PRO A 791 9.14 -37.22 24.89
C PRO A 791 10.22 -37.09 25.99
N ARG A 792 10.13 -37.91 27.05
CA ARG A 792 11.14 -37.97 28.12
C ARG A 792 12.53 -38.38 27.65
N GLN A 793 12.64 -39.13 26.55
CA GLN A 793 13.93 -39.50 25.96
C GLN A 793 14.62 -38.33 25.27
N TYR A 794 13.84 -37.38 24.78
CA TYR A 794 14.32 -36.14 24.17
C TYR A 794 14.54 -35.03 25.21
N GLY A 795 14.11 -35.23 26.46
CA GLY A 795 13.95 -34.12 27.41
C GLY A 795 12.91 -33.11 26.91
N PHE A 796 11.97 -33.56 26.08
CA PHE A 796 10.92 -32.77 25.48
C PHE A 796 9.69 -32.76 26.40
N PRO A 797 9.31 -31.61 26.94
CA PRO A 797 8.25 -31.52 27.93
C PRO A 797 6.83 -31.50 27.30
N VAL A 798 5.84 -31.99 28.07
CA VAL A 798 4.53 -32.47 27.56
C VAL A 798 3.56 -31.34 27.17
N VAL A 799 3.59 -30.19 27.83
CA VAL A 799 2.60 -29.11 27.60
C VAL A 799 3.31 -27.81 27.21
N PRO A 800 3.08 -27.20 26.05
CA PRO A 800 3.80 -26.00 25.63
C PRO A 800 3.50 -24.83 26.59
N PRO A 801 4.48 -23.97 26.91
CA PRO A 801 4.32 -22.92 27.89
C PRO A 801 3.49 -21.79 27.25
N PRO A 802 2.71 -21.04 28.04
CA PRO A 802 2.13 -19.79 27.56
C PRO A 802 3.26 -18.81 27.20
N ALA A 803 2.97 -17.85 26.30
CA ALA A 803 3.96 -16.85 25.91
C ALA A 803 4.45 -16.05 27.15
N PRO A 804 5.74 -15.67 27.24
CA PRO A 804 6.33 -15.09 28.46
C PRO A 804 5.74 -13.74 28.87
N TRP A 805 5.15 -13.00 27.92
CA TRP A 805 4.44 -11.73 28.14
C TRP A 805 2.94 -11.91 28.42
N LYS A 806 2.40 -13.13 28.38
CA LYS A 806 0.97 -13.37 28.62
C LYS A 806 0.75 -13.61 30.12
N PRO A 807 -0.10 -12.80 30.78
CA PRO A 807 -0.32 -12.93 32.22
C PRO A 807 -0.89 -14.31 32.55
N LEU A 808 -0.27 -14.99 33.52
CA LEU A 808 -0.79 -16.24 34.06
C LEU A 808 -1.85 -15.98 35.13
N LEU A 809 -2.77 -16.93 35.27
CA LEU A 809 -3.74 -16.97 36.36
C LEU A 809 -3.23 -18.01 37.38
N LEU A 810 -2.73 -17.53 38.51
CA LEU A 810 -2.08 -18.34 39.53
C LEU A 810 -2.94 -18.47 40.78
N ASP A 811 -3.08 -19.68 41.33
CA ASP A 811 -3.61 -19.86 42.68
C ASP A 811 -2.52 -19.52 43.70
N CYS A 812 -2.45 -18.25 44.08
CA CYS A 812 -1.36 -17.74 44.91
C CYS A 812 -1.42 -18.25 46.35
N LYS A 813 -2.60 -18.74 46.78
CA LYS A 813 -2.77 -19.40 48.07
C LYS A 813 -2.16 -20.80 48.07
N GLU A 814 -2.39 -21.57 47.00
CA GLU A 814 -1.76 -22.89 46.83
C GLU A 814 -0.24 -22.76 46.69
N LEU A 815 0.22 -21.76 45.93
CA LEU A 815 1.64 -21.49 45.71
C LEU A 815 2.33 -20.79 46.89
N ASN A 816 1.57 -20.40 47.92
CA ASN A 816 2.08 -19.72 49.12
C ASN A 816 2.98 -18.51 48.77
N VAL A 817 2.46 -17.63 47.90
CA VAL A 817 3.15 -16.42 47.43
C VAL A 817 3.37 -15.47 48.59
N SER A 818 4.63 -15.06 48.81
CA SER A 818 4.99 -14.19 49.93
C SER A 818 6.22 -13.36 49.62
N TRP A 819 6.18 -12.07 49.98
CA TRP A 819 7.31 -11.15 49.80
C TRP A 819 8.48 -11.44 50.73
N THR A 820 8.25 -12.09 51.86
CA THR A 820 9.33 -12.42 52.80
C THR A 820 10.18 -13.57 52.28
N LYS A 821 9.58 -14.48 51.51
CA LYS A 821 10.31 -15.58 50.87
C LYS A 821 11.38 -15.08 49.91
N PHE A 822 11.21 -13.90 49.31
CA PHE A 822 12.24 -13.28 48.45
C PHE A 822 13.62 -13.13 49.07
N LYS A 823 13.71 -13.11 50.42
CA LYS A 823 14.95 -12.79 51.10
C LYS A 823 15.76 -14.01 51.55
N ASP A 824 15.11 -15.18 51.70
CA ASP A 824 15.65 -16.27 52.53
C ASP A 824 15.81 -17.64 51.82
N GLU A 825 15.32 -17.82 50.59
CA GLU A 825 15.38 -19.11 49.85
C GLU A 825 16.07 -18.98 48.46
N PRO A 826 16.59 -20.08 47.86
CA PRO A 826 17.22 -20.05 46.54
C PRO A 826 16.27 -19.59 45.42
N ASP A 827 16.75 -18.66 44.57
CA ASP A 827 16.00 -17.89 43.58
C ASP A 827 15.02 -18.66 42.67
N TRP A 828 15.27 -19.93 42.38
CA TRP A 828 14.45 -20.71 41.43
C TRP A 828 13.12 -21.21 42.03
N LEU A 829 12.95 -21.20 43.36
CA LEU A 829 11.70 -21.59 44.04
C LEU A 829 10.69 -20.42 44.14
N GLN A 830 11.06 -19.22 43.69
CA GLN A 830 10.30 -17.98 43.95
C GLN A 830 9.71 -17.31 42.69
N ASP A 831 9.80 -17.95 41.52
CA ASP A 831 9.44 -17.31 40.25
C ASP A 831 7.98 -16.83 40.20
N HIS A 832 7.06 -17.58 40.82
CA HIS A 832 5.65 -17.16 40.96
C HIS A 832 5.49 -15.91 41.83
N SER A 833 6.20 -15.84 42.97
CA SER A 833 6.16 -14.65 43.81
C SER A 833 6.72 -13.45 43.07
N ARG A 834 7.84 -13.65 42.35
CA ARG A 834 8.51 -12.61 41.57
C ARG A 834 7.63 -12.06 40.45
N ARG A 835 7.07 -12.92 39.62
CA ARG A 835 6.21 -12.51 38.49
C ARG A 835 4.96 -11.79 38.95
N VAL A 836 4.38 -12.19 40.08
CA VAL A 836 3.28 -11.46 40.73
C VAL A 836 3.76 -10.10 41.25
N ALA A 837 4.94 -10.02 41.89
CA ALA A 837 5.51 -8.76 42.37
C ALA A 837 5.86 -7.77 41.24
N GLU A 838 6.29 -8.28 40.09
CA GLU A 838 6.56 -7.50 38.88
C GLU A 838 5.29 -7.06 38.14
N GLY A 839 4.12 -7.61 38.54
CA GLY A 839 2.84 -7.33 37.92
C GLY A 839 2.65 -8.03 36.58
N LEU A 840 3.37 -9.13 36.33
CA LEU A 840 3.23 -9.94 35.12
C LEU A 840 2.10 -10.97 35.26
N ASP A 841 1.93 -11.56 36.43
CA ASP A 841 0.93 -12.60 36.68
C ASP A 841 -0.20 -12.13 37.62
N ARG A 842 -1.39 -12.71 37.45
CA ARG A 842 -2.58 -12.43 38.27
C ARG A 842 -2.77 -13.53 39.31
N CYS A 843 -3.07 -13.14 40.54
CA CYS A 843 -3.34 -14.03 41.67
C CYS A 843 -4.83 -14.21 41.91
N GLY A 844 -5.27 -15.42 42.20
CA GLY A 844 -6.64 -15.72 42.59
C GLY A 844 -6.73 -16.98 43.44
N VAL A 845 -7.94 -17.49 43.65
CA VAL A 845 -8.19 -18.76 44.34
C VAL A 845 -9.13 -19.60 43.51
N LYS A 846 -8.78 -20.88 43.33
CA LYS A 846 -9.56 -21.85 42.56
C LYS A 846 -11.03 -21.93 42.98
N ALA A 847 -11.32 -21.74 44.28
CA ALA A 847 -12.68 -21.73 44.84
C ALA A 847 -13.58 -20.60 44.32
N LYS A 848 -13.03 -19.48 43.84
CA LYS A 848 -13.80 -18.38 43.24
C LYS A 848 -13.95 -18.50 41.72
N GLY A 849 -13.45 -19.58 41.10
CA GLY A 849 -13.50 -19.82 39.67
C GLY A 849 -12.55 -18.94 38.85
N SER A 850 -12.58 -19.06 37.53
CA SER A 850 -11.65 -18.35 36.62
C SER A 850 -12.00 -16.88 36.37
N LYS A 851 -13.01 -16.35 37.06
CA LYS A 851 -13.56 -15.02 36.79
C LYS A 851 -12.97 -13.93 37.65
N TYR A 852 -12.36 -14.26 38.79
CA TYR A 852 -11.93 -13.26 39.78
C TYR A 852 -10.44 -13.39 40.10
N TRP A 853 -9.68 -12.32 39.87
CA TRP A 853 -8.23 -12.28 40.08
C TRP A 853 -7.79 -10.91 40.61
N LEU A 854 -6.60 -10.85 41.17
CA LEU A 854 -5.94 -9.66 41.66
C LEU A 854 -4.57 -9.54 41.00
N GLN A 855 -4.12 -8.33 40.67
CA GLN A 855 -2.82 -8.09 40.06
C GLN A 855 -2.16 -6.89 40.73
N TRP A 856 -0.86 -7.03 41.03
CA TRP A 856 -0.04 -5.90 41.45
C TRP A 856 0.42 -5.11 40.24
N HIS A 857 0.30 -3.79 40.28
CA HIS A 857 0.86 -2.87 39.30
C HIS A 857 1.95 -2.05 40.03
N PRO A 858 3.19 -2.56 40.11
CA PRO A 858 4.23 -1.88 40.88
C PRO A 858 4.60 -0.55 40.22
N LYS A 859 5.06 0.41 41.04
CA LYS A 859 5.46 1.76 40.61
C LYS A 859 6.43 1.79 39.41
N TRP A 860 7.30 0.79 39.27
CA TRP A 860 8.25 0.68 38.14
C TRP A 860 7.73 -0.11 36.94
N SER A 861 6.51 -0.66 36.99
CA SER A 861 5.94 -1.36 35.84
C SER A 861 5.72 -0.40 34.67
N ASN A 862 5.89 -0.91 33.45
CA ASN A 862 5.60 -0.15 32.23
C ASN A 862 4.14 0.33 32.20
N VAL A 863 3.21 -0.47 32.75
CA VAL A 863 1.78 -0.13 32.86
C VAL A 863 1.54 1.12 33.72
N GLN A 864 2.28 1.32 34.83
CA GLN A 864 2.17 2.55 35.62
C GLN A 864 2.85 3.74 34.93
N ARG A 865 3.98 3.51 34.25
CA ARG A 865 4.69 4.54 33.48
C ARG A 865 3.84 5.09 32.33
N GLU A 866 3.13 4.22 31.61
CA GLU A 866 2.19 4.58 30.54
C GLU A 866 0.95 5.33 31.05
N GLN A 867 0.57 5.10 32.31
CA GLN A 867 -0.55 5.79 32.96
C GLN A 867 -0.14 7.07 33.68
N ASP A 868 1.13 7.49 33.57
CA ASP A 868 1.74 8.63 34.27
C ASP A 868 1.55 8.59 35.80
N ARG A 869 1.73 7.40 36.37
CA ARG A 869 1.53 7.12 37.80
C ARG A 869 2.84 6.79 38.50
N VAL A 870 3.00 7.31 39.71
CA VAL A 870 4.24 7.21 40.51
C VAL A 870 4.08 6.38 41.78
N TYR A 871 3.07 5.52 41.85
CA TYR A 871 2.75 4.68 43.01
C TYR A 871 2.37 3.26 42.60
N SER A 872 2.46 2.31 43.54
CA SER A 872 2.02 0.94 43.33
C SER A 872 0.50 0.85 43.50
N SER A 873 -0.18 -0.03 42.75
CA SER A 873 -1.60 -0.29 42.96
C SER A 873 -1.93 -1.78 42.91
N LEU A 874 -2.95 -2.17 43.67
CA LEU A 874 -3.54 -3.49 43.66
C LEU A 874 -4.88 -3.43 42.92
N VAL A 875 -5.00 -4.19 41.82
CA VAL A 875 -6.14 -4.11 40.91
C VAL A 875 -6.87 -5.45 40.90
N GLU A 876 -8.17 -5.41 41.14
CA GLU A 876 -9.08 -6.54 40.94
C GLU A 876 -9.44 -6.66 39.47
N TYR A 877 -9.51 -7.88 38.97
CA TYR A 877 -9.96 -8.22 37.63
C TYR A 877 -11.15 -9.18 37.73
N VAL A 878 -12.30 -8.76 37.20
CA VAL A 878 -13.53 -9.55 37.11
C VAL A 878 -13.84 -9.82 35.64
N ASP A 879 -13.94 -11.09 35.25
CA ASP A 879 -14.11 -11.53 33.86
C ASP A 879 -13.05 -10.93 32.91
N GLY A 880 -11.81 -10.77 33.41
CA GLY A 880 -10.68 -10.22 32.66
C GLY A 880 -10.67 -8.70 32.52
N LYS A 881 -11.68 -7.99 33.03
CA LYS A 881 -11.76 -6.52 33.06
C LYS A 881 -11.36 -5.97 34.43
N PRO A 882 -10.67 -4.82 34.52
CA PRO A 882 -10.32 -4.21 35.80
C PRO A 882 -11.58 -3.73 36.54
N GLY A 883 -11.74 -4.17 37.79
CA GLY A 883 -12.79 -3.80 38.73
C GLY A 883 -12.27 -2.82 39.78
N ARG A 884 -12.33 -3.22 41.06
CA ARG A 884 -11.83 -2.41 42.19
C ARG A 884 -10.32 -2.19 42.10
N ARG A 885 -9.87 -1.01 42.53
CA ARG A 885 -8.45 -0.62 42.58
C ARG A 885 -8.12 0.01 43.92
N LEU A 886 -6.98 -0.36 44.47
CA LEU A 886 -6.40 0.24 45.68
C LEU A 886 -5.02 0.79 45.35
N ASP A 887 -4.90 2.11 45.38
CA ASP A 887 -3.66 2.82 45.12
C ASP A 887 -2.88 3.03 46.43
N LEU A 888 -1.58 2.75 46.43
CA LEU A 888 -0.67 2.85 47.57
C LEU A 888 0.37 3.94 47.33
N ASP A 889 -0.06 5.19 47.47
CA ASP A 889 0.73 6.40 47.25
C ASP A 889 1.50 6.89 48.49
N GLY A 890 1.50 6.12 49.57
CA GLY A 890 2.09 6.50 50.85
C GLY A 890 1.28 7.53 51.65
N SER A 891 0.16 8.04 51.11
CA SER A 891 -0.76 8.87 51.87
C SER A 891 -1.66 7.99 52.76
N GLN A 892 -1.77 8.31 54.05
CA GLN A 892 -2.63 7.60 55.01
C GLN A 892 -4.14 7.82 54.76
N LYS A 893 -4.60 7.86 53.50
CA LYS A 893 -6.03 7.68 53.24
C LYS A 893 -6.44 6.29 53.71
N GLN A 894 -7.61 6.18 54.34
CA GLN A 894 -8.14 4.92 54.87
C GLN A 894 -8.11 3.85 53.78
N LEU A 895 -7.11 2.97 53.85
CA LEU A 895 -7.03 1.79 52.99
C LEU A 895 -8.32 1.00 53.18
N ASP A 896 -8.94 0.58 52.08
CA ASP A 896 -10.11 -0.29 52.12
C ASP A 896 -9.70 -1.63 52.75
N GLN A 897 -9.91 -1.73 54.07
CA GLN A 897 -9.53 -2.88 54.88
C GLN A 897 -10.25 -4.15 54.41
N ASN A 898 -11.45 -4.02 53.84
CA ASN A 898 -12.18 -5.15 53.29
C ASN A 898 -11.48 -5.67 52.03
N PHE A 899 -11.05 -4.78 51.14
CA PHE A 899 -10.34 -5.19 49.93
C PHE A 899 -8.98 -5.84 50.23
N LEU A 900 -8.21 -5.31 51.20
CA LEU A 900 -6.97 -5.93 51.65
C LEU A 900 -7.21 -7.30 52.30
N LYS A 901 -8.27 -7.44 53.11
CA LYS A 901 -8.64 -8.73 53.68
C LYS A 901 -9.02 -9.76 52.61
N GLU A 902 -9.79 -9.35 51.61
CA GLU A 902 -10.12 -10.19 50.46
C GLU A 902 -8.87 -10.61 49.67
N ALA A 903 -7.90 -9.71 49.49
CA ALA A 903 -6.62 -10.04 48.88
C ALA A 903 -5.81 -11.06 49.70
N ALA A 904 -5.73 -10.88 51.01
CA ALA A 904 -5.08 -11.83 51.91
C ALA A 904 -5.74 -13.22 51.85
N GLU A 905 -7.07 -13.28 51.82
CA GLU A 905 -7.82 -14.53 51.67
C GLU A 905 -7.50 -15.25 50.35
N MET A 906 -7.04 -14.51 49.34
CA MET A 906 -6.56 -15.03 48.05
C MET A 906 -5.09 -15.45 48.00
N GLY A 907 -4.38 -15.39 49.12
CA GLY A 907 -2.95 -15.67 49.16
C GLY A 907 -2.11 -14.58 48.49
N MET A 908 -2.68 -13.38 48.31
CA MET A 908 -1.92 -12.20 47.91
C MET A 908 -1.34 -11.51 49.15
N PRO A 909 -0.05 -11.17 49.15
CA PRO A 909 0.51 -10.29 50.17
C PRO A 909 -0.21 -8.93 50.15
N THR A 910 -0.62 -8.46 51.33
CA THR A 910 -1.35 -7.18 51.48
C THR A 910 -0.44 -5.96 51.48
N GLU A 911 0.85 -6.18 51.70
CA GLU A 911 1.87 -5.15 51.59
C GLU A 911 2.24 -4.96 50.12
N PRO A 912 2.58 -3.73 49.67
CA PRO A 912 3.09 -3.54 48.32
C PRO A 912 4.37 -4.36 48.11
N PRO A 913 4.62 -4.85 46.89
CA PRO A 913 5.88 -5.50 46.57
C PRO A 913 7.03 -4.54 46.93
N PRO A 914 8.14 -5.06 47.50
CA PRO A 914 9.26 -4.23 47.93
C PRO A 914 9.77 -3.40 46.76
N GLU A 915 10.09 -2.12 47.00
CA GLU A 915 10.62 -1.28 45.93
C GLU A 915 11.81 -2.00 45.26
N LYS A 916 11.80 -2.13 43.93
CA LYS A 916 12.89 -2.76 43.19
C LYS A 916 14.15 -2.05 43.63
N GLN A 917 14.97 -2.71 44.46
CA GLN A 917 16.29 -2.20 44.78
C GLN A 917 16.96 -2.04 43.43
N GLU A 918 17.13 -0.79 42.98
CA GLU A 918 17.92 -0.47 41.79
C GLU A 918 19.14 -1.37 41.82
N ILE A 919 19.40 -2.15 40.77
CA ILE A 919 20.52 -3.10 40.61
C ILE A 919 21.69 -2.73 41.55
N SER A 920 21.63 -3.19 42.80
CA SER A 920 22.32 -2.50 43.89
C SER A 920 23.68 -3.14 44.04
N GLY A 921 24.58 -2.81 43.12
CA GLY A 921 25.99 -3.08 43.32
C GLY A 921 26.56 -2.13 44.36
N ILE A 922 27.74 -2.46 44.86
CA ILE A 922 28.47 -1.57 45.76
C ILE A 922 29.00 -0.40 44.90
N PRO A 923 28.88 0.87 45.32
CA PRO A 923 29.46 1.99 44.59
C PRO A 923 30.94 1.74 44.28
N TRP A 924 31.31 1.87 43.01
CA TRP A 924 32.66 1.64 42.54
C TRP A 924 33.35 2.97 42.31
N ASN A 925 34.41 3.24 43.07
CA ASN A 925 35.22 4.47 42.95
C ASN A 925 36.45 4.29 42.05
N GLY A 926 36.56 3.17 41.32
CA GLY A 926 37.67 2.92 40.41
C GLY A 926 37.56 3.69 39.10
N THR A 927 38.63 3.67 38.32
CA THR A 927 38.69 4.33 37.01
C THR A 927 38.21 3.37 35.92
N ARG A 928 37.13 3.73 35.24
CA ARG A 928 36.65 2.99 34.06
C ARG A 928 37.76 2.93 32.99
N PRO A 929 37.89 1.84 32.23
CA PRO A 929 38.66 1.84 31.00
C PRO A 929 38.31 3.03 30.10
N GLU A 930 39.33 3.68 29.56
CA GLU A 930 39.17 4.79 28.61
C GLU A 930 38.53 4.28 27.30
N THR A 931 38.89 3.06 26.91
CA THR A 931 38.45 2.42 25.68
C THR A 931 37.27 1.47 25.94
N SER A 932 36.22 1.63 25.14
CA SER A 932 35.08 0.70 25.09
C SER A 932 35.06 -0.03 23.75
N ILE A 933 34.72 -1.32 23.74
CA ILE A 933 34.66 -2.17 22.54
C ILE A 933 33.34 -2.94 22.47
N VAL A 934 32.95 -3.33 21.25
CA VAL A 934 31.77 -4.19 21.03
C VAL A 934 32.16 -5.62 21.34
N CYS A 935 31.51 -6.22 22.33
CA CYS A 935 31.78 -7.60 22.74
C CYS A 935 30.88 -8.54 21.92
N LEU A 936 31.49 -9.38 21.08
CA LEU A 936 30.75 -10.22 20.11
C LEU A 936 30.67 -11.70 20.50
N ASN A 937 31.42 -12.18 21.50
CA ASN A 937 31.30 -13.57 21.96
C ASN A 937 31.94 -13.81 23.35
N PRO A 938 31.18 -14.07 24.41
CA PRO A 938 31.72 -13.98 25.78
C PRO A 938 31.51 -15.22 26.64
N GLU A 939 31.76 -16.41 26.09
CA GLU A 939 32.06 -17.55 26.95
C GLU A 939 33.59 -17.61 27.10
N TRP A 940 34.09 -17.87 28.31
CA TRP A 940 35.53 -18.07 28.55
C TRP A 940 36.07 -19.38 27.95
N GLU A 941 35.33 -20.01 27.02
CA GLU A 941 35.70 -21.28 26.41
C GLU A 941 36.92 -21.09 25.51
N LEU A 942 38.10 -21.29 26.09
CA LEU A 942 39.35 -21.46 25.37
C LEU A 942 39.28 -22.80 24.63
N ASN A 943 38.95 -22.76 23.33
CA ASN A 943 38.93 -23.96 22.48
C ASN A 943 40.36 -24.49 22.26
N HIS A 944 40.89 -25.23 23.23
CA HIS A 944 42.25 -25.79 23.21
C HIS A 944 42.42 -27.05 22.32
N GLN A 945 41.48 -27.35 21.40
CA GLN A 945 41.51 -28.61 20.63
C GLN A 945 41.84 -28.45 19.14
N HIS A 946 42.47 -27.36 18.69
CA HIS A 946 42.86 -27.22 17.28
C HIS A 946 44.37 -27.45 17.06
N GLU A 947 44.66 -28.42 16.20
CA GLU A 947 46.02 -28.81 15.80
C GLU A 947 46.74 -27.65 15.08
N PRO A 948 48.08 -27.54 15.20
CA PRO A 948 48.82 -26.30 14.96
C PRO A 948 49.10 -25.93 13.50
N ASP A 949 48.67 -26.74 12.51
CA ASP A 949 49.22 -26.66 11.15
C ASP A 949 48.25 -26.08 10.08
N ASP A 950 47.09 -25.50 10.44
CA ASP A 950 46.18 -24.87 9.45
C ASP A 950 46.41 -23.35 9.31
N PRO A 951 46.97 -22.85 8.19
CA PRO A 951 47.19 -21.41 7.94
C PRO A 951 45.91 -20.57 7.81
N ARG A 952 44.71 -21.15 7.91
CA ARG A 952 43.43 -20.44 8.01
C ARG A 952 43.08 -19.98 9.45
N GLN A 953 43.86 -20.34 10.47
CA GLN A 953 43.60 -20.06 11.90
C GLN A 953 43.86 -18.61 12.37
N ARG A 954 43.87 -17.60 11.48
CA ARG A 954 44.11 -16.19 11.87
C ARG A 954 43.02 -15.56 12.75
N HIS A 955 41.86 -16.21 12.90
CA HIS A 955 40.76 -15.76 13.74
C HIS A 955 40.90 -16.12 15.23
N VAL A 956 41.76 -17.08 15.58
CA VAL A 956 41.95 -17.52 16.99
C VAL A 956 42.74 -16.49 17.80
N GLU A 957 43.70 -15.78 17.18
CA GLU A 957 44.51 -14.75 17.86
C GLU A 957 43.70 -13.51 18.27
N THR A 958 42.62 -13.18 17.55
CA THR A 958 41.79 -11.99 17.84
C THR A 958 40.84 -12.18 19.01
N ASP A 959 40.31 -13.39 19.18
CA ASP A 959 39.38 -13.70 20.27
C ASP A 959 40.14 -13.85 21.59
N ASP A 960 41.32 -14.47 21.56
CA ASP A 960 42.22 -14.54 22.71
C ASP A 960 42.66 -13.14 23.17
N LEU A 961 42.93 -12.22 22.24
CA LEU A 961 43.29 -10.84 22.56
C LEU A 961 42.12 -10.10 23.24
N ARG A 962 40.90 -10.18 22.69
CA ARG A 962 39.71 -9.54 23.27
C ARG A 962 39.39 -10.08 24.65
N GLN A 963 39.39 -11.40 24.82
CA GLN A 963 39.16 -12.03 26.11
C GLN A 963 40.21 -11.61 27.14
N ASN A 964 41.49 -11.53 26.75
CA ASN A 964 42.55 -11.02 27.64
C ASN A 964 42.34 -9.55 28.03
N LEU A 965 41.97 -8.68 27.08
CA LEU A 965 41.74 -7.26 27.37
C LEU A 965 40.53 -7.05 28.30
N ILE A 966 39.45 -7.80 28.07
CA ILE A 966 38.24 -7.75 28.90
C ILE A 966 38.52 -8.34 30.30
N ALA A 967 39.19 -9.49 30.39
CA ALA A 967 39.51 -10.16 31.65
C ALA A 967 40.36 -9.28 32.58
N ASN A 968 41.34 -8.57 32.02
CA ASN A 968 42.23 -7.69 32.77
C ASN A 968 41.66 -6.28 33.01
N GLY A 969 40.44 -6.00 32.53
CA GLY A 969 39.82 -4.69 32.73
C GLY A 969 40.51 -3.55 31.98
N LEU A 970 41.13 -3.84 30.83
CA LEU A 970 41.79 -2.84 30.00
C LEU A 970 40.83 -2.18 29.01
N VAL A 971 39.69 -2.81 28.75
CA VAL A 971 38.61 -2.29 27.91
C VAL A 971 37.26 -2.58 28.57
N SER A 972 36.24 -1.78 28.25
CA SER A 972 34.86 -2.08 28.64
C SER A 972 34.01 -2.56 27.47
N CYS A 973 33.12 -3.51 27.73
CA CYS A 973 32.07 -3.95 26.81
C CYS A 973 30.94 -2.91 26.79
N GLY A 974 30.61 -2.43 25.59
CA GLY A 974 29.49 -1.53 25.36
C GLY A 974 28.78 -1.88 24.07
N HIS A 975 27.60 -1.30 23.90
CA HIS A 975 26.91 -1.24 22.61
C HIS A 975 26.97 0.18 22.09
N HIS A 976 27.05 0.33 20.77
CA HIS A 976 26.93 1.63 20.12
C HIS A 976 25.62 2.30 20.58
N GLY A 977 25.70 3.54 21.06
CA GLY A 977 24.53 4.35 21.45
C GLY A 977 23.98 4.08 22.85
N TRP A 978 24.56 3.15 23.61
CA TRP A 978 24.17 2.89 24.99
C TRP A 978 25.02 3.71 25.97
N ASP A 979 24.38 4.23 27.03
CA ASP A 979 25.01 5.05 28.06
C ASP A 979 25.64 4.22 29.20
N GLN A 980 25.65 2.90 29.04
CA GLN A 980 26.19 1.97 30.02
C GLN A 980 27.25 1.05 29.41
N THR A 981 28.24 0.72 30.22
CA THR A 981 29.36 -0.15 29.87
C THR A 981 29.63 -1.13 31.01
N TRP A 982 30.13 -2.31 30.64
CA TRP A 982 30.48 -3.38 31.57
C TRP A 982 31.97 -3.72 31.46
N HIS A 983 32.66 -3.96 32.56
CA HIS A 983 34.05 -4.43 32.52
C HIS A 983 34.42 -5.20 33.79
N TRP A 984 35.46 -6.01 33.69
CA TRP A 984 36.11 -6.58 34.87
C TRP A 984 37.11 -5.58 35.45
N ALA A 985 37.27 -5.56 36.76
CA ALA A 985 38.21 -4.70 37.48
C ALA A 985 38.94 -5.49 38.57
N GLU A 986 40.02 -4.91 39.11
CA GLU A 986 40.83 -5.50 40.18
C GLU A 986 41.24 -6.94 39.86
N GLU A 987 41.93 -7.13 38.72
CA GLU A 987 42.45 -8.43 38.27
C GLU A 987 41.35 -9.49 38.12
N GLY A 988 40.22 -9.10 37.51
CA GLY A 988 39.08 -10.00 37.29
C GLY A 988 38.31 -10.33 38.56
N SER A 989 38.53 -9.60 39.67
CA SER A 989 37.85 -9.88 40.93
C SER A 989 36.52 -9.15 41.12
N LYS A 990 36.25 -8.14 40.29
CA LYS A 990 35.02 -7.35 40.34
C LYS A 990 34.43 -7.20 38.95
N LEU A 991 33.13 -7.42 38.82
CA LEU A 991 32.38 -7.06 37.61
C LEU A 991 31.74 -5.70 37.84
N VAL A 992 32.01 -4.73 36.98
CA VAL A 992 31.63 -3.33 37.14
C VAL A 992 30.67 -2.92 36.03
N ARG A 993 29.54 -2.31 36.40
CA ARG A 993 28.65 -1.59 35.50
C ARG A 993 28.80 -0.10 35.73
N CYS A 994 29.14 0.64 34.69
CA CYS A 994 29.20 2.10 34.70
C CYS A 994 28.12 2.66 33.79
N LYS A 995 27.28 3.56 34.31
CA LYS A 995 26.22 4.27 33.58
C LYS A 995 26.41 5.78 33.72
N HIS A 996 26.17 6.55 32.66
CA HIS A 996 26.16 8.02 32.78
C HIS A 996 25.01 8.51 33.68
N LYS A 997 25.29 9.41 34.64
CA LYS A 997 24.26 10.03 35.50
C LYS A 997 23.22 10.79 34.70
N THR A 998 23.71 11.56 33.75
CA THR A 998 22.94 12.24 32.72
C THR A 998 23.75 12.20 31.44
N ARG A 999 23.12 12.18 30.27
CA ARG A 999 23.84 12.23 28.98
C ARG A 999 24.72 13.48 28.80
N LYS A 1000 24.52 14.51 29.63
CA LYS A 1000 25.25 15.80 29.56
C LYS A 1000 26.41 15.88 30.54
N ASP A 1001 26.32 15.20 31.68
CA ASP A 1001 27.40 15.13 32.63
C ASP A 1001 28.34 13.99 32.24
N HIS A 1002 29.62 14.29 32.04
CA HIS A 1002 30.68 13.27 31.93
C HIS A 1002 30.88 12.46 33.23
N THR A 1003 29.95 12.56 34.19
CA THR A 1003 29.96 11.83 35.45
C THR A 1003 29.27 10.49 35.28
N MET A 1004 30.00 9.43 35.59
CA MET A 1004 29.51 8.05 35.58
C MET A 1004 29.12 7.65 37.00
N ASP A 1005 27.99 6.97 37.15
CA ASP A 1005 27.69 6.12 38.29
C ASP A 1005 28.13 4.70 37.96
N CYS A 1006 29.16 4.26 38.68
CA CYS A 1006 29.65 2.90 38.59
C CYS A 1006 29.29 2.12 39.84
N VAL A 1007 28.81 0.90 39.65
CA VAL A 1007 28.55 -0.07 40.70
C VAL A 1007 29.25 -1.37 40.36
N TYR A 1008 29.70 -2.12 41.37
CA TYR A 1008 30.39 -3.38 41.18
C TYR A 1008 29.83 -4.50 42.04
N TRP A 1009 30.12 -5.71 41.60
CA TRP A 1009 29.87 -6.94 42.34
C TRP A 1009 31.19 -7.70 42.50
N HIS A 1010 31.40 -8.26 43.70
CA HIS A 1010 32.53 -9.15 43.94
C HIS A 1010 32.37 -10.46 43.14
N THR A 1011 33.49 -11.16 42.87
CA THR A 1011 33.52 -12.47 42.17
C THR A 1011 32.50 -13.52 42.59
N ASN A 1012 31.90 -13.40 43.78
CA ASN A 1012 30.79 -14.24 44.15
C ASN A 1012 29.49 -13.70 43.53
N LEU A 1013 29.29 -14.04 42.27
CA LEU A 1013 28.18 -13.60 41.41
C LEU A 1013 26.82 -14.11 41.92
N ASP A 1014 26.82 -15.03 42.88
CA ASP A 1014 25.64 -15.45 43.63
C ASP A 1014 24.96 -14.27 44.35
N PHE A 1015 25.65 -13.13 44.49
CA PHE A 1015 25.09 -11.88 45.05
C PHE A 1015 24.66 -10.85 43.98
N MET A 1016 24.85 -11.13 42.68
CA MET A 1016 24.26 -10.28 41.64
C MET A 1016 22.77 -10.58 41.54
N SER A 1017 21.94 -9.54 41.48
CA SER A 1017 20.54 -9.74 41.12
C SER A 1017 20.46 -10.37 39.73
N LEU A 1018 19.47 -11.25 39.52
CA LEU A 1018 19.28 -11.89 38.20
C LEU A 1018 19.17 -10.86 37.07
N ASP A 1019 18.64 -9.67 37.36
CA ASP A 1019 18.57 -8.56 36.42
C ASP A 1019 19.95 -8.01 36.05
N ALA A 1020 20.87 -7.89 37.01
CA ALA A 1020 22.26 -7.51 36.74
C ALA A 1020 22.98 -8.59 35.92
N VAL A 1021 22.70 -9.86 36.19
CA VAL A 1021 23.24 -11.00 35.41
C VAL A 1021 22.72 -10.99 33.98
N ASN A 1022 21.41 -10.73 33.80
CA ASN A 1022 20.78 -10.66 32.49
C ASN A 1022 21.25 -9.44 31.69
N ASP A 1023 21.40 -8.27 32.33
CA ASP A 1023 21.99 -7.09 31.69
C ASP A 1023 23.45 -7.32 31.31
N ALA A 1024 24.27 -7.91 32.18
CA ALA A 1024 25.64 -8.25 31.82
C ALA A 1024 25.68 -9.20 30.59
N ARG A 1025 24.82 -10.22 30.57
CA ARG A 1025 24.72 -11.16 29.44
C ARG A 1025 24.23 -10.49 28.15
N SER A 1026 23.31 -9.52 28.22
CA SER A 1026 22.84 -8.79 27.03
C SER A 1026 23.92 -7.89 26.41
N PHE A 1027 24.89 -7.47 27.23
CA PHE A 1027 26.13 -6.79 26.79
C PHE A 1027 27.22 -7.74 26.32
N LEU A 1028 26.90 -9.04 26.28
CA LEU A 1028 27.83 -10.09 25.96
C LEU A 1028 29.13 -9.94 26.80
N ILE A 1029 29.01 -9.73 28.11
CA ILE A 1029 30.15 -9.86 29.03
C ILE A 1029 30.03 -11.19 29.77
N PRO A 1030 31.12 -11.98 29.89
CA PRO A 1030 31.06 -13.21 30.66
C PRO A 1030 30.74 -12.85 32.09
N THR A 1031 29.71 -13.48 32.66
CA THR A 1031 29.34 -13.23 34.05
C THR A 1031 30.23 -14.01 35.01
N SER A 1032 30.80 -15.15 34.61
CA SER A 1032 31.75 -15.92 35.44
C SER A 1032 33.13 -15.25 35.55
N ARG A 1033 33.85 -15.52 36.65
CA ARG A 1033 35.21 -15.00 36.85
C ARG A 1033 36.13 -15.39 35.68
N PRO A 1034 36.94 -14.45 35.14
CA PRO A 1034 37.93 -14.80 34.12
C PRO A 1034 38.88 -15.89 34.63
N PRO A 1035 39.20 -16.92 33.83
CA PRO A 1035 40.11 -17.98 34.24
C PRO A 1035 41.51 -17.40 34.52
N PRO A 1036 42.26 -17.95 35.52
CA PRO A 1036 43.56 -17.42 35.91
C PRO A 1036 44.59 -17.29 34.78
N VAL A 1037 44.45 -18.09 33.72
CA VAL A 1037 45.31 -18.03 32.53
C VAL A 1037 45.21 -16.70 31.78
N LEU A 1038 44.02 -16.07 31.79
CA LEU A 1038 43.80 -14.75 31.19
C LEU A 1038 44.19 -13.61 32.14
N LEU A 1039 44.25 -13.87 33.45
CA LEU A 1039 44.57 -12.89 34.50
C LEU A 1039 46.07 -12.85 34.85
N SER A 1040 46.96 -13.05 33.87
CA SER A 1040 48.39 -13.24 34.15
C SER A 1040 49.01 -12.09 34.97
N PRO A 1041 49.78 -12.37 36.05
CA PRO A 1041 50.25 -11.39 37.04
C PRO A 1041 51.37 -10.45 36.54
N LYS A 1042 51.73 -10.55 35.26
CA LYS A 1042 52.60 -9.62 34.57
C LYS A 1042 51.92 -9.32 33.25
N VAL A 1043 51.23 -8.18 33.18
CA VAL A 1043 50.75 -7.59 31.92
C VAL A 1043 51.86 -7.80 30.90
N LYS A 1044 51.65 -8.68 29.90
CA LYS A 1044 52.64 -8.91 28.85
C LYS A 1044 53.01 -7.52 28.33
N ALA A 1045 54.28 -7.14 28.43
CA ALA A 1045 54.71 -5.79 28.10
C ALA A 1045 54.20 -5.44 26.69
N GLY A 1046 53.30 -4.46 26.60
CA GLY A 1046 52.63 -4.09 25.35
C GLY A 1046 51.15 -4.47 25.23
N LEU A 1047 50.51 -5.13 26.20
CA LEU A 1047 49.06 -5.41 26.14
C LEU A 1047 48.24 -4.10 26.16
N GLU A 1048 48.65 -3.10 26.93
CA GLU A 1048 48.11 -1.74 26.87
C GLU A 1048 48.32 -1.08 25.50
N LYS A 1049 49.39 -1.44 24.77
CA LYS A 1049 49.60 -0.95 23.39
C LYS A 1049 48.72 -1.68 22.38
N GLN A 1050 48.10 -2.79 22.77
CA GLN A 1050 47.21 -3.58 21.93
C GLN A 1050 45.75 -3.13 22.03
N THR A 1051 45.38 -2.26 22.99
CA THR A 1051 44.04 -1.61 22.99
C THR A 1051 43.84 -0.71 21.76
N ASP A 1052 44.93 -0.18 21.20
CA ASP A 1052 44.91 0.61 19.96
C ASP A 1052 44.89 -0.24 18.68
N SER A 1053 44.97 -1.57 18.82
CA SER A 1053 45.02 -2.49 17.68
C SER A 1053 43.82 -2.29 16.76
N ASN A 1054 44.07 -2.31 15.44
CA ASN A 1054 43.04 -2.25 14.40
C ASN A 1054 42.07 -3.44 14.43
N LEU A 1055 42.35 -4.46 15.26
CA LEU A 1055 41.56 -5.67 15.43
C LEU A 1055 40.36 -5.49 16.39
N LEU A 1056 40.29 -4.36 17.09
CA LEU A 1056 39.21 -4.03 18.02
C LEU A 1056 38.24 -3.01 17.40
N GLU A 1057 36.96 -3.34 17.45
CA GLU A 1057 35.89 -2.40 17.11
C GLU A 1057 35.59 -1.56 18.35
N LEU A 1058 35.91 -0.27 18.27
CA LEU A 1058 35.69 0.67 19.37
C LEU A 1058 34.22 1.12 19.41
N VAL A 1059 33.62 1.10 20.59
CA VAL A 1059 32.27 1.61 20.83
C VAL A 1059 32.31 3.12 20.74
N ALA A 1060 31.53 3.68 19.82
CA ALA A 1060 31.27 5.09 19.75
C ALA A 1060 29.96 5.37 20.50
N PRO A 1061 29.97 6.16 21.60
CA PRO A 1061 28.73 6.55 22.28
C PRO A 1061 27.80 7.38 21.39
N GLU A 1062 28.30 7.82 20.24
CA GLU A 1062 27.64 8.68 19.24
C GLU A 1062 27.05 7.90 18.05
N SER A 1063 27.35 6.60 17.90
CA SER A 1063 26.84 5.76 16.81
C SER A 1063 25.72 4.87 17.31
N VAL A 1064 24.71 4.55 16.49
CA VAL A 1064 23.59 3.67 16.91
C VAL A 1064 23.45 2.44 16.00
N ASP A 1065 24.10 2.37 14.83
CA ASP A 1065 24.07 1.18 13.95
C ASP A 1065 25.26 1.11 12.96
N GLY A 1066 25.87 -0.09 12.82
CA GLY A 1066 26.72 -0.54 11.70
C GLY A 1066 28.01 0.25 11.37
N CYS A 1067 29.17 -0.18 11.90
CA CYS A 1067 30.48 0.45 11.64
C CYS A 1067 31.49 -0.59 11.09
N ALA A 1068 32.43 -0.16 10.24
CA ALA A 1068 33.58 -0.98 9.85
C ALA A 1068 34.89 -0.17 9.90
N ARG A 1069 35.93 -0.71 10.54
CA ARG A 1069 37.25 -0.06 10.57
C ARG A 1069 38.00 -0.35 9.26
N ILE A 1070 38.28 0.67 8.44
CA ILE A 1070 39.15 0.49 7.27
C ILE A 1070 40.59 0.42 7.76
N SER A 1071 41.11 -0.79 7.86
CA SER A 1071 42.56 -1.02 7.95
C SER A 1071 43.11 -1.36 6.57
N ASP A 1072 43.96 -0.46 6.06
CA ASP A 1072 45.00 -0.67 5.03
C ASP A 1072 44.58 -1.33 3.71
N LEU A 1073 43.46 -0.87 3.14
CA LEU A 1073 43.06 -1.25 1.78
C LEU A 1073 43.92 -0.52 0.72
N THR A 1074 44.94 -1.20 0.21
CA THR A 1074 45.77 -0.73 -0.91
C THR A 1074 45.38 -1.47 -2.19
N TYR A 1075 45.06 -0.75 -3.27
CA TYR A 1075 44.68 -1.34 -4.56
C TYR A 1075 45.71 -1.03 -5.66
N LYS A 1076 45.91 -2.00 -6.55
CA LYS A 1076 46.77 -1.91 -7.74
C LYS A 1076 45.93 -1.96 -9.00
N PHE A 1077 46.07 -0.96 -9.86
CA PHE A 1077 45.35 -0.86 -11.12
C PHE A 1077 46.33 -0.93 -12.30
N LYS A 1078 46.00 -1.73 -13.33
CA LYS A 1078 46.73 -1.80 -14.60
C LYS A 1078 45.79 -1.40 -15.73
N MET A 1079 46.18 -0.43 -16.55
CA MET A 1079 45.37 0.08 -17.67
C MET A 1079 46.15 0.07 -18.99
N GLY A 1080 45.45 -0.20 -20.11
CA GLY A 1080 45.95 -0.08 -21.47
C GLY A 1080 45.09 -0.81 -22.51
N SER A 1081 44.82 -0.18 -23.66
CA SER A 1081 44.08 -0.77 -24.79
C SER A 1081 44.91 -1.81 -25.56
N GLY A 1082 44.33 -2.99 -25.81
CA GLY A 1082 44.95 -4.04 -26.61
C GLY A 1082 44.98 -3.77 -28.12
N LYS A 1083 44.31 -2.71 -28.59
CA LYS A 1083 44.18 -2.38 -30.03
C LYS A 1083 44.78 -1.03 -30.43
N GLY A 1084 45.20 -0.20 -29.48
CA GLY A 1084 45.84 1.10 -29.75
C GLY A 1084 44.88 2.14 -30.36
N ASP A 1085 43.58 2.00 -30.13
CA ASP A 1085 42.49 2.83 -30.67
C ASP A 1085 42.24 4.14 -29.91
N GLN A 1086 43.09 4.48 -28.93
CA GLN A 1086 43.14 5.79 -28.26
C GLN A 1086 41.87 6.17 -27.48
N THR A 1087 41.13 5.20 -26.93
CA THR A 1087 39.88 5.48 -26.19
C THR A 1087 40.03 5.67 -24.69
N ASP A 1088 41.22 5.52 -24.11
CA ASP A 1088 41.35 5.34 -22.65
C ASP A 1088 42.21 6.44 -22.00
N ASP A 1089 41.61 7.54 -21.54
CA ASP A 1089 42.36 8.69 -20.99
C ASP A 1089 42.29 8.83 -19.45
N LEU A 1090 41.25 8.37 -18.74
CA LEU A 1090 41.11 8.64 -17.29
C LEU A 1090 40.27 7.60 -16.52
N LEU A 1091 40.83 7.06 -15.42
CA LEU A 1091 40.10 6.19 -14.47
C LEU A 1091 39.83 6.95 -13.17
N SER A 1092 38.56 7.00 -12.76
CA SER A 1092 38.11 7.73 -11.58
C SER A 1092 37.25 6.84 -10.67
N LEU A 1093 37.31 7.09 -9.37
CA LEU A 1093 36.57 6.38 -8.33
C LEU A 1093 35.73 7.37 -7.53
N ASN A 1094 34.46 7.07 -7.30
CA ASN A 1094 33.55 7.89 -6.52
C ASN A 1094 32.82 7.04 -5.47
N PHE A 1095 32.69 7.59 -4.26
CA PHE A 1095 31.94 7.00 -3.15
C PHE A 1095 30.69 7.85 -2.89
N GLY A 1096 29.52 7.39 -3.32
CA GLY A 1096 28.25 8.10 -3.18
C GLY A 1096 28.25 9.46 -3.88
N ASN A 1097 28.08 10.54 -3.10
CA ASN A 1097 28.04 11.93 -3.59
C ASN A 1097 29.38 12.67 -3.38
N SER A 1098 30.50 11.96 -3.21
CA SER A 1098 31.81 12.61 -3.12
C SER A 1098 32.28 13.12 -4.49
N GLU A 1099 33.27 14.01 -4.51
CA GLU A 1099 33.91 14.39 -5.76
C GLU A 1099 34.65 13.18 -6.37
N TRP A 1100 34.65 13.08 -7.70
CA TRP A 1100 35.34 11.99 -8.40
C TRP A 1100 36.84 12.04 -8.13
N ILE A 1101 37.37 10.90 -7.68
CA ILE A 1101 38.77 10.78 -7.26
C ILE A 1101 39.53 10.13 -8.41
N HIS A 1102 40.36 10.91 -9.10
CA HIS A 1102 41.12 10.43 -10.24
C HIS A 1102 42.22 9.46 -9.78
N LEU A 1103 42.13 8.21 -10.20
CA LEU A 1103 43.07 7.17 -9.82
C LEU A 1103 44.28 7.11 -10.75
N ASN A 1104 44.12 7.40 -12.05
CA ASN A 1104 45.23 7.39 -13.01
C ASN A 1104 44.91 8.13 -14.32
N HIS A 1105 45.95 8.61 -15.04
CA HIS A 1105 45.85 9.24 -16.36
C HIS A 1105 46.90 8.63 -17.32
N SER A 1106 46.46 8.16 -18.48
CA SER A 1106 47.33 7.59 -19.52
C SER A 1106 48.01 8.72 -20.33
N GLY A 1107 49.33 8.66 -20.50
CA GLY A 1107 50.10 9.64 -21.26
C GLY A 1107 50.14 9.27 -22.75
N LYS A 1108 49.90 10.25 -23.63
CA LYS A 1108 49.75 10.06 -25.08
C LYS A 1108 50.83 9.20 -25.76
N TYR A 1109 50.34 8.27 -26.58
CA TYR A 1109 50.98 7.45 -27.63
C TYR A 1109 51.98 6.36 -27.19
N GLY A 1110 51.48 5.12 -27.03
CA GLY A 1110 52.29 3.90 -27.03
C GLY A 1110 51.65 2.76 -26.23
N TYR A 1111 51.89 1.50 -26.62
CA TYR A 1111 51.45 0.27 -25.92
C TYR A 1111 52.18 0.06 -24.57
N GLU A 1112 52.22 1.05 -23.67
CA GLU A 1112 52.81 0.89 -22.34
C GLU A 1112 51.72 0.68 -21.28
N GLN A 1113 51.68 -0.54 -20.71
CA GLN A 1113 50.92 -0.80 -19.49
C GLN A 1113 51.60 -0.11 -18.31
N LYS A 1114 50.89 0.78 -17.63
CA LYS A 1114 51.37 1.43 -16.41
C LYS A 1114 50.56 0.93 -15.20
N GLU A 1115 51.26 0.56 -14.13
CA GLU A 1115 50.67 0.09 -12.88
C GLU A 1115 50.71 1.20 -11.84
N THR A 1116 49.58 1.52 -11.22
CA THR A 1116 49.45 2.57 -10.19
C THR A 1116 48.89 1.99 -8.91
N ILE A 1117 49.49 2.39 -7.77
CA ILE A 1117 49.13 1.93 -6.42
C ILE A 1117 48.52 3.10 -5.65
N THR A 1118 47.30 2.94 -5.13
CA THR A 1118 46.60 4.00 -4.37
C THR A 1118 46.16 3.51 -2.98
N ASP A 1119 46.48 4.29 -1.94
CA ASP A 1119 46.06 4.06 -0.55
C ASP A 1119 44.75 4.81 -0.28
N LEU A 1120 43.66 4.06 -0.15
CA LEU A 1120 42.33 4.64 0.01
C LEU A 1120 42.09 5.25 1.41
N ARG A 1121 42.94 4.97 2.40
CA ARG A 1121 42.77 5.49 3.76
C ARG A 1121 42.96 7.00 3.82
N HIS A 1122 43.95 7.51 3.09
CA HIS A 1122 44.18 8.96 3.00
C HIS A 1122 43.02 9.65 2.30
N VAL A 1123 42.50 9.00 1.26
CA VAL A 1123 41.37 9.46 0.45
C VAL A 1123 40.08 9.57 1.27
N PHE A 1124 39.73 8.55 2.06
CA PHE A 1124 38.55 8.60 2.93
C PHE A 1124 38.69 9.57 4.10
N ARG A 1125 39.91 9.77 4.60
CA ARG A 1125 40.19 10.73 5.67
C ARG A 1125 40.04 12.17 5.19
N GLU A 1126 40.52 12.48 3.99
CA GLU A 1126 40.39 13.81 3.40
C GLU A 1126 38.95 14.15 3.02
N GLY A 1127 38.15 13.16 2.60
CA GLY A 1127 36.71 13.31 2.40
C GLY A 1127 35.87 13.40 3.69
N GLY A 1128 36.49 13.27 4.86
CA GLY A 1128 35.78 13.35 6.16
C GLY A 1128 34.89 12.15 6.47
N HIS A 1129 35.08 11.03 5.77
CA HIS A 1129 34.23 9.84 5.90
C HIS A 1129 34.68 8.90 7.02
N LEU A 1130 35.88 9.08 7.56
CA LEU A 1130 36.38 8.34 8.72
C LEU A 1130 36.15 9.12 10.03
N ASP A 1131 35.73 8.44 11.09
CA ASP A 1131 35.71 9.04 12.43
C ASP A 1131 37.11 9.29 12.99
N ARG A 1132 37.17 9.89 14.19
CA ARG A 1132 38.43 10.13 14.92
C ARG A 1132 39.23 8.86 15.19
N ASN A 1133 38.57 7.71 15.19
CA ASN A 1133 39.14 6.39 15.44
C ASN A 1133 39.48 5.64 14.13
N GLY A 1134 39.27 6.26 12.97
CA GLY A 1134 39.53 5.66 11.65
C GLY A 1134 38.48 4.65 11.21
N ASN A 1135 37.28 4.68 11.78
CA ASN A 1135 36.15 3.85 11.36
C ASN A 1135 35.42 4.52 10.20
N LEU A 1136 35.13 3.74 9.15
CA LEU A 1136 34.22 4.13 8.10
C LEU A 1136 32.84 3.59 8.44
N TYR A 1137 31.87 4.47 8.59
CA TYR A 1137 30.50 4.03 8.82
C TYR A 1137 29.93 3.53 7.51
N LEU A 1138 29.42 2.29 7.51
CA LEU A 1138 28.96 1.62 6.30
C LEU A 1138 27.77 2.35 5.65
N LYS A 1139 27.04 3.18 6.42
CA LYS A 1139 26.00 4.12 5.95
C LYS A 1139 26.52 5.26 5.05
N TYR A 1140 27.84 5.39 4.90
CA TYR A 1140 28.48 6.35 3.99
C TYR A 1140 29.02 5.66 2.72
N LEU A 1141 28.87 4.33 2.60
CA LEU A 1141 29.42 3.51 1.51
C LEU A 1141 28.35 3.05 0.51
N ASP A 1142 27.27 3.80 0.39
CA ASP A 1142 26.06 3.29 -0.24
C ASP A 1142 26.25 3.05 -1.75
N HIS A 1143 27.19 3.74 -2.43
CA HIS A 1143 27.56 3.52 -3.84
C HIS A 1143 29.07 3.63 -4.06
N LEU A 1144 29.69 2.63 -4.70
CA LEU A 1144 31.07 2.68 -5.19
C LEU A 1144 31.04 2.67 -6.72
N GLN A 1145 31.36 3.80 -7.36
CA GLN A 1145 31.43 3.89 -8.82
C GLN A 1145 32.88 4.00 -9.28
N ILE A 1146 33.27 3.11 -10.17
CA ILE A 1146 34.50 3.21 -10.96
C ILE A 1146 34.06 3.66 -12.34
N TRP A 1147 34.68 4.70 -12.89
CA TRP A 1147 34.34 5.24 -14.20
C TRP A 1147 35.59 5.42 -15.04
N GLU A 1148 35.48 5.06 -16.32
CA GLU A 1148 36.50 5.27 -17.34
C GLU A 1148 35.91 6.11 -18.46
N ASP A 1149 36.55 7.23 -18.76
CA ASP A 1149 36.03 8.23 -19.70
C ASP A 1149 36.07 7.69 -21.14
N GLY A 1150 34.94 7.75 -21.86
CA GLY A 1150 34.85 7.32 -23.27
C GLY A 1150 34.34 5.90 -23.53
N VAL A 1151 34.11 5.06 -22.50
CA VAL A 1151 33.58 3.70 -22.67
C VAL A 1151 32.18 3.56 -22.05
N PRO A 1152 31.14 3.16 -22.82
CA PRO A 1152 29.76 3.10 -22.33
C PRO A 1152 29.49 1.94 -21.34
N SER A 1153 30.42 0.99 -21.20
CA SER A 1153 30.36 -0.12 -20.24
C SER A 1153 31.78 -0.58 -19.88
N LEU A 1154 32.14 -0.54 -18.60
CA LEU A 1154 33.47 -0.94 -18.09
C LEU A 1154 33.77 -2.45 -18.24
N PHE A 1155 32.77 -3.27 -18.61
CA PHE A 1155 32.86 -4.73 -18.54
C PHE A 1155 32.97 -5.44 -19.89
N ASP A 1156 33.08 -4.70 -21.01
CA ASP A 1156 33.26 -5.30 -22.34
C ASP A 1156 34.73 -5.54 -22.74
N GLY A 1157 35.69 -5.31 -21.83
CA GLY A 1157 37.12 -5.63 -21.98
C GLY A 1157 37.61 -6.65 -20.94
N ALA A 1158 38.60 -7.48 -21.31
CA ALA A 1158 39.16 -8.49 -20.41
C ALA A 1158 40.07 -7.86 -19.35
N TRP A 1159 39.54 -7.63 -18.14
CA TRP A 1159 40.32 -7.20 -16.98
C TRP A 1159 40.84 -8.40 -16.19
N GLY A 1160 42.12 -8.37 -15.81
CA GLY A 1160 42.74 -9.34 -14.90
C GLY A 1160 43.22 -8.67 -13.62
N LEU A 1161 42.49 -8.83 -12.52
CA LEU A 1161 42.97 -8.51 -11.16
C LEU A 1161 44.19 -9.39 -10.86
N THR A 1162 45.38 -8.81 -10.86
CA THR A 1162 46.63 -9.53 -10.56
C THR A 1162 47.22 -9.06 -9.24
N ASP A 1163 47.22 -9.99 -8.27
CA ASP A 1163 47.90 -9.96 -6.95
C ASP A 1163 47.26 -9.08 -5.86
N LEU A 1164 46.38 -9.69 -5.05
CA LEU A 1164 45.94 -9.18 -3.74
C LEU A 1164 46.97 -9.61 -2.67
N ARG A 1165 47.83 -8.70 -2.22
CA ARG A 1165 48.60 -8.89 -0.98
C ARG A 1165 48.03 -8.00 0.11
N LYS A 1166 47.57 -8.66 1.18
CA LYS A 1166 47.23 -8.02 2.46
C LYS A 1166 48.43 -7.30 3.06
#